data_AF-A0A1Q8A7D1-F1
#
_entry.id   AF-A0A1Q8A7D1-F1
#
_cell.length_a   1.000
_cell.length_b   1.000
_cell.length_c   1.000
_cell.angle_alpha   90.00
_cell.angle_beta   90.00
_cell.angle_gamma   90.00
#
_symmetry.space_group_name_H-M   'P 1'
#
loop_
_entity.id
_entity.type
_entity.pdbx_description
1 polymer ?
#
loop_
_entity_poly.entity_id
_entity_poly.type
_entity_poly.pdbx_seq_one_letter_code
_entity_poly.pdbx_strand_id
1 'polypeptide(L)'
;MLGKRHCVPITQDSFGPWLSAALSVPIALLFGLGIPLLVLGIPGDPTAYTISIVSLGLLTSLELQRGWARLAVGFAVSFVTFLFVIQQSTAALNLSPLGLADGSLLWASLPPSLAVFAAGILFSDKTRLKVVKANALAICSLAVGFGISSTGVAGVNSSSIASSILFLAALGVPANAAQMTLLHLLSRMGKARRFSLGMMPTAFFAYNLLSFASFVSSFNVNRLYPFLSSLAFLPALAMIGMGSVRFGPKTSTANVPSATSTPSTTRPRVTVIGDSSIRQGRQQTVRITTASGGKPRSMTEIRATVTKPGGKTEMLKVSKTSEGQYKTTYQPKGPGNYAVHVTATSKDHLMGDESFSFNVQAPPTHHPPPPPPQPSKGHPAPAPPPPPSPPTTLRAVPQSSSNLPKLDNWNPQLWVGRDLHGYKVKEHLASGLTGYVLHAIFEHNNVEVAIKIPILKQGTGTTALDETMSEATRLLELSERSKYVVQLRGILVDRLNVQEILKGDAALYLQSPPAIVMEFMKGGAAKKLLEDPSYESLYYSEKWGGIVMLIGHMIATALETIHKAGFVHLDVKPQNILFNTIPQPTGSEMMDKMQSGVLVPKLADLGSAVKAGAKVNQFTPEYAPGEQVLGDSAASAMDIYALGATLYNMMTKTPFNSKRLIDAMNNATRGQGSNKGGGELRSAWDSFDPDFARIAKFQSAIPIMKSMLAKDPRQRPDAGTVASSLRNLKDMKISS
;
A
#
# COMPACT_ATOMS: atom_id res chain seq x y z
N MET A 1 -31.39 27.85 12.59
CA MET A 1 -31.70 28.01 11.15
C MET A 1 -30.44 27.69 10.34
N LEU A 2 -30.58 26.75 9.37
CA LEU A 2 -29.79 26.50 8.14
C LEU A 2 -28.26 26.71 8.18
N GLY A 3 -27.37 25.78 7.83
CA GLY A 3 -27.44 24.43 7.30
C GLY A 3 -26.01 24.00 6.92
N LYS A 4 -25.39 23.09 7.68
CA LYS A 4 -24.10 22.47 7.32
C LYS A 4 -24.39 21.20 6.52
N ARG A 5 -24.34 21.29 5.19
CA ARG A 5 -24.33 20.11 4.32
C ARG A 5 -23.05 19.32 4.62
N HIS A 6 -23.21 18.19 5.31
CA HIS A 6 -22.17 17.19 5.45
C HIS A 6 -22.06 16.45 4.12
N CYS A 7 -21.11 16.85 3.27
CA CYS A 7 -20.67 15.99 2.17
C CYS A 7 -19.81 14.88 2.78
N VAL A 8 -20.38 13.67 2.83
CA VAL A 8 -19.64 12.44 3.16
C VAL A 8 -18.56 12.25 2.08
N PRO A 9 -17.28 12.07 2.43
CA PRO A 9 -16.24 11.85 1.44
C PRO A 9 -16.42 10.45 0.84
N ILE A 10 -16.82 10.39 -0.43
CA ILE A 10 -16.86 9.14 -1.19
C ILE A 10 -15.40 8.79 -1.53
N THR A 11 -14.81 7.85 -0.79
CA THR A 11 -13.50 7.28 -1.13
C THR A 11 -13.63 6.26 -2.26
N GLN A 12 -12.54 5.94 -2.97
CA GLN A 12 -12.51 4.93 -4.04
C GLN A 12 -13.03 3.56 -3.60
N ASP A 13 -12.90 3.22 -2.31
CA ASP A 13 -13.41 1.98 -1.72
C ASP A 13 -14.93 2.01 -1.43
N SER A 14 -15.57 3.20 -1.52
CA SER A 14 -16.99 3.42 -1.26
C SER A 14 -17.87 3.31 -2.52
N PHE A 15 -17.25 3.33 -3.71
CA PHE A 15 -17.97 3.45 -4.98
C PHE A 15 -18.58 2.13 -5.46
N GLY A 16 -17.91 1.00 -5.21
CA GLY A 16 -18.39 -0.33 -5.58
C GLY A 16 -19.75 -0.69 -4.95
N PRO A 17 -19.92 -0.55 -3.62
CA PRO A 17 -21.19 -0.83 -2.95
C PRO A 17 -22.31 0.12 -3.38
N TRP A 18 -21.99 1.40 -3.61
CA TRP A 18 -22.95 2.39 -4.09
C TRP A 18 -23.40 2.11 -5.53
N LEU A 19 -22.48 1.71 -6.40
CA LEU A 19 -22.78 1.34 -7.80
C LEU A 19 -23.54 0.02 -7.88
N SER A 20 -23.19 -0.96 -7.04
CA SER A 20 -23.93 -2.22 -6.87
C SER A 20 -25.37 -1.95 -6.43
N ALA A 21 -25.59 -1.13 -5.40
CA ALA A 21 -26.91 -0.74 -4.95
C ALA A 21 -27.68 0.10 -6.00
N ALA A 22 -27.02 1.06 -6.65
CA ALA A 22 -27.63 1.95 -7.63
C ALA A 22 -28.02 1.25 -8.95
N LEU A 23 -27.36 0.14 -9.31
CA LEU A 23 -27.69 -0.66 -10.51
C LEU A 23 -28.62 -1.84 -10.19
N SER A 24 -28.46 -2.48 -9.03
CA SER A 24 -29.30 -3.61 -8.63
C SER A 24 -30.73 -3.18 -8.30
N VAL A 25 -30.95 -2.00 -7.74
CA VAL A 25 -32.29 -1.50 -7.40
C VAL A 25 -33.14 -1.25 -8.67
N PRO A 26 -32.67 -0.54 -9.72
CA PRO A 26 -33.41 -0.39 -10.97
C PRO A 26 -33.62 -1.70 -11.73
N ILE A 27 -32.64 -2.62 -11.69
CA ILE A 27 -32.76 -3.92 -12.35
C ILE A 27 -33.76 -4.82 -11.61
N ALA A 28 -33.72 -4.86 -10.27
CA ALA A 28 -34.71 -5.54 -9.45
C ALA A 28 -36.12 -4.95 -9.68
N LEU A 29 -36.24 -3.62 -9.77
CA LEU A 29 -37.49 -2.94 -10.10
C LEU A 29 -37.96 -3.23 -11.53
N LEU A 30 -37.07 -3.33 -12.52
CA LEU A 30 -37.41 -3.70 -13.91
C LEU A 30 -38.01 -5.11 -14.01
N PHE A 31 -37.49 -6.06 -13.24
CA PHE A 31 -38.02 -7.43 -13.21
C PHE A 31 -39.21 -7.60 -12.25
N GLY A 32 -39.37 -6.71 -11.25
CA GLY A 32 -40.40 -6.81 -10.21
C GLY A 32 -41.64 -5.92 -10.39
N LEU A 33 -41.54 -4.75 -11.03
CA LEU A 33 -42.66 -3.80 -11.17
C LEU A 33 -43.59 -4.07 -12.37
N GLY A 34 -43.37 -5.14 -13.13
CA GLY A 34 -44.29 -5.50 -14.22
C GLY A 34 -44.48 -4.37 -15.24
N ILE A 35 -43.45 -3.56 -15.52
CA ILE A 35 -43.48 -2.72 -16.72
C ILE A 35 -43.46 -3.71 -17.89
N PRO A 36 -44.47 -3.74 -18.76
CA PRO A 36 -44.50 -4.70 -19.86
C PRO A 36 -43.22 -4.52 -20.65
N LEU A 37 -42.38 -5.55 -20.71
CA LEU A 37 -41.37 -5.65 -21.75
C LEU A 37 -42.19 -5.64 -23.05
N LEU A 38 -42.20 -4.48 -23.71
CA LEU A 38 -43.17 -4.03 -24.72
C LEU A 38 -43.17 -4.87 -26.01
N VAL A 39 -42.56 -6.06 -25.99
CA VAL A 39 -42.35 -6.95 -27.12
C VAL A 39 -42.80 -8.40 -26.85
N LEU A 40 -43.01 -8.85 -25.60
CA LEU A 40 -43.22 -10.30 -25.32
C LEU A 40 -44.40 -10.68 -24.40
N GLY A 41 -45.10 -9.74 -23.76
CA GLY A 41 -46.40 -10.02 -23.10
C GLY A 41 -46.37 -10.97 -21.89
N ILE A 42 -45.24 -11.11 -21.19
CA ILE A 42 -45.11 -11.99 -20.02
C ILE A 42 -45.35 -11.20 -18.72
N PRO A 43 -46.30 -11.61 -17.84
CA PRO A 43 -46.53 -10.95 -16.55
C PRO A 43 -45.38 -11.23 -15.57
N GLY A 44 -44.94 -10.21 -14.83
CA GLY A 44 -43.85 -10.32 -13.85
C GLY A 44 -44.22 -11.21 -12.65
N ASP A 45 -43.23 -11.95 -12.12
CA ASP A 45 -43.39 -12.85 -10.97
C ASP A 45 -42.84 -12.19 -9.68
N PRO A 46 -43.69 -11.96 -8.65
CA PRO A 46 -43.30 -11.38 -7.37
C PRO A 46 -42.13 -12.10 -6.68
N THR A 47 -41.90 -13.39 -6.97
CA THR A 47 -40.81 -14.16 -6.36
C THR A 47 -39.42 -13.77 -6.87
N ALA A 48 -39.31 -13.33 -8.14
CA ALA A 48 -38.05 -12.83 -8.71
C ALA A 48 -37.60 -11.51 -8.07
N TYR A 49 -38.57 -10.69 -7.64
CA TYR A 49 -38.34 -9.44 -6.92
C TYR A 49 -37.77 -9.72 -5.51
N THR A 50 -38.34 -10.67 -4.78
CA THR A 50 -37.87 -11.11 -3.45
C THR A 50 -36.41 -11.57 -3.48
N ILE A 51 -36.01 -12.33 -4.49
CA ILE A 51 -34.66 -12.89 -4.60
C ILE A 51 -33.62 -11.83 -4.93
N SER A 52 -33.98 -10.88 -5.80
CA SER A 52 -33.12 -9.74 -6.15
C SER A 52 -32.82 -8.89 -4.91
N ILE A 53 -33.80 -8.76 -4.02
CA ILE A 53 -33.74 -7.95 -2.82
C ILE A 53 -33.03 -8.66 -1.66
N VAL A 54 -33.27 -9.95 -1.44
CA VAL A 54 -32.51 -10.75 -0.45
C VAL A 54 -31.04 -10.77 -0.83
N SER A 55 -30.75 -10.91 -2.13
CA SER A 55 -29.38 -10.82 -2.65
C SER A 55 -28.78 -9.43 -2.43
N LEU A 56 -29.58 -8.36 -2.58
CA LEU A 56 -29.17 -6.99 -2.32
C LEU A 56 -28.89 -6.72 -0.84
N GLY A 57 -29.79 -7.11 0.07
CA GLY A 57 -29.63 -6.98 1.52
C GLY A 57 -28.38 -7.71 2.03
N LEU A 58 -28.16 -8.94 1.54
CA LEU A 58 -26.97 -9.74 1.85
C LEU A 58 -25.69 -9.08 1.31
N LEU A 59 -25.72 -8.55 0.08
CA LEU A 59 -24.60 -7.82 -0.54
C LEU A 59 -24.22 -6.58 0.27
N THR A 60 -25.19 -5.75 0.63
CA THR A 60 -24.94 -4.57 1.49
C THR A 60 -24.37 -4.98 2.84
N SER A 61 -24.85 -6.06 3.44
CA SER A 61 -24.35 -6.53 4.74
C SER A 61 -22.94 -7.15 4.68
N LEU A 62 -22.53 -7.71 3.54
CA LEU A 62 -21.26 -8.43 3.38
C LEU A 62 -20.11 -7.59 2.80
N GLU A 63 -20.40 -6.59 1.96
CA GLU A 63 -19.37 -5.66 1.45
C GLU A 63 -18.93 -4.63 2.50
N LEU A 64 -19.79 -4.33 3.48
CA LEU A 64 -19.51 -3.37 4.54
C LEU A 64 -18.68 -4.00 5.66
N GLN A 65 -17.36 -4.12 5.44
CA GLN A 65 -16.40 -4.64 6.43
C GLN A 65 -16.51 -3.95 7.80
N ARG A 66 -16.81 -4.72 8.86
CA ARG A 66 -16.77 -4.39 10.31
C ARG A 66 -17.59 -3.17 10.78
N GLY A 67 -18.52 -3.42 11.71
CA GLY A 67 -19.20 -2.41 12.53
C GLY A 67 -20.69 -2.70 12.76
N TRP A 68 -21.17 -2.55 13.99
CA TRP A 68 -22.56 -2.80 14.40
C TRP A 68 -23.59 -2.02 13.56
N ALA A 69 -23.28 -0.77 13.20
CA ALA A 69 -24.15 0.06 12.36
C ALA A 69 -24.41 -0.54 10.97
N ARG A 70 -23.45 -1.29 10.43
CA ARG A 70 -23.52 -1.87 9.08
C ARG A 70 -24.38 -3.13 9.06
N LEU A 71 -24.27 -3.95 10.11
CA LEU A 71 -25.16 -5.10 10.35
C LEU A 71 -26.62 -4.65 10.56
N ALA A 72 -26.82 -3.55 11.30
CA ALA A 72 -28.14 -2.96 11.51
C ALA A 72 -28.78 -2.46 10.19
N VAL A 73 -28.00 -1.85 9.30
CA VAL A 73 -28.48 -1.43 7.97
C VAL A 73 -28.84 -2.64 7.10
N GLY A 74 -28.01 -3.69 7.06
CA GLY A 74 -28.31 -4.91 6.31
C GLY A 74 -29.58 -5.62 6.81
N PHE A 75 -29.78 -5.66 8.13
CA PHE A 75 -31.01 -6.16 8.75
C PHE A 75 -32.23 -5.32 8.36
N ALA A 76 -32.15 -3.99 8.51
CA ALA A 76 -33.26 -3.08 8.23
C ALA A 76 -33.71 -3.11 6.77
N VAL A 77 -32.77 -3.12 5.82
CA VAL A 77 -33.06 -3.22 4.38
C VAL A 77 -33.73 -4.55 4.06
N SER A 78 -33.23 -5.67 4.63
CA SER A 78 -33.84 -6.99 4.42
C SER A 78 -35.25 -7.05 4.98
N PHE A 79 -35.45 -6.54 6.20
CA PHE A 79 -36.73 -6.58 6.92
C PHE A 79 -37.84 -5.74 6.24
N VAL A 80 -37.56 -4.46 5.95
CA VAL A 80 -38.54 -3.55 5.32
C VAL A 80 -38.95 -4.05 3.94
N THR A 81 -38.02 -4.63 3.19
CA THR A 81 -38.31 -5.07 1.83
C THR A 81 -39.03 -6.42 1.80
N PHE A 82 -38.78 -7.32 2.76
CA PHE A 82 -39.62 -8.52 2.94
C PHE A 82 -41.06 -8.16 3.30
N LEU A 83 -41.28 -7.16 4.16
CA LEU A 83 -42.63 -6.68 4.47
C LEU A 83 -43.36 -6.17 3.22
N PHE A 84 -42.70 -5.36 2.40
CA PHE A 84 -43.25 -4.84 1.14
C PHE A 84 -43.58 -5.96 0.13
N VAL A 85 -42.73 -6.97 0.03
CA VAL A 85 -42.95 -8.14 -0.85
C VAL A 85 -44.16 -8.95 -0.42
N ILE A 86 -44.29 -9.25 0.88
CA ILE A 86 -45.43 -10.06 1.34
C ILE A 86 -46.72 -9.32 1.01
N GLN A 87 -46.77 -8.00 1.26
CA GLN A 87 -47.90 -7.12 0.94
C GLN A 87 -48.28 -7.11 -0.56
N GLN A 88 -47.33 -7.35 -1.47
CA GLN A 88 -47.54 -7.35 -2.93
C GLN A 88 -47.70 -8.74 -3.55
N SER A 89 -47.49 -9.82 -2.80
CA SER A 89 -47.65 -11.19 -3.29
C SER A 89 -49.12 -11.59 -3.34
N THR A 90 -49.54 -12.37 -4.34
CA THR A 90 -50.92 -12.89 -4.44
C THR A 90 -51.30 -13.84 -3.28
N ALA A 91 -50.33 -14.31 -2.50
CA ALA A 91 -50.57 -15.03 -1.24
C ALA A 91 -51.10 -14.11 -0.12
N ALA A 92 -50.95 -12.79 -0.24
CA ALA A 92 -51.44 -11.81 0.72
C ALA A 92 -52.77 -11.15 0.32
N LEU A 93 -53.50 -11.69 -0.68
CA LEU A 93 -54.83 -11.21 -1.03
C LEU A 93 -55.85 -11.25 0.15
N ASN A 94 -55.53 -11.97 1.24
CA ASN A 94 -56.30 -11.96 2.49
C ASN A 94 -55.68 -11.14 3.63
N LEU A 95 -54.56 -10.45 3.40
CA LEU A 95 -53.90 -9.58 4.39
C LEU A 95 -54.01 -8.14 3.91
N SER A 96 -54.65 -7.31 4.74
CA SER A 96 -55.14 -5.99 4.34
C SER A 96 -54.06 -5.07 3.74
N PRO A 97 -54.33 -4.36 2.62
CA PRO A 97 -53.29 -3.74 1.79
C PRO A 97 -52.67 -2.45 2.38
N LEU A 98 -53.03 -2.00 3.59
CA LEU A 98 -52.45 -0.79 4.21
C LEU A 98 -52.60 -0.70 5.74
N GLY A 99 -52.73 -1.82 6.45
CA GLY A 99 -52.77 -1.85 7.91
C GLY A 99 -51.46 -2.35 8.52
N LEU A 100 -50.63 -1.48 9.09
CA LEU A 100 -49.47 -1.84 9.95
C LEU A 100 -49.87 -2.57 11.27
N ALA A 101 -51.08 -3.13 11.34
CA ALA A 101 -51.67 -3.75 12.53
C ALA A 101 -51.67 -5.29 12.51
N ASP A 102 -51.44 -5.93 11.36
CA ASP A 102 -51.37 -7.40 11.28
C ASP A 102 -49.97 -7.91 11.65
N GLY A 103 -49.79 -8.30 12.92
CA GLY A 103 -48.53 -8.82 13.45
C GLY A 103 -48.00 -10.09 12.75
N SER A 104 -48.83 -10.80 11.99
CA SER A 104 -48.45 -11.99 11.22
C SER A 104 -47.38 -11.70 10.15
N LEU A 105 -47.44 -10.54 9.51
CA LEU A 105 -46.47 -10.07 8.51
C LEU A 105 -45.10 -9.79 9.12
N LEU A 106 -45.09 -9.27 10.35
CA LEU A 106 -43.86 -9.05 11.12
C LEU A 106 -43.26 -10.40 11.53
N TRP A 107 -44.07 -11.35 12.00
CA TRP A 107 -43.59 -12.69 12.39
C TRP A 107 -43.03 -13.50 11.23
N ALA A 108 -43.52 -13.32 10.00
CA ALA A 108 -43.01 -14.01 8.82
C ALA A 108 -41.68 -13.42 8.29
N SER A 109 -41.47 -12.11 8.43
CA SER A 109 -40.31 -11.38 7.88
C SER A 109 -39.12 -11.28 8.86
N LEU A 110 -39.38 -11.46 10.17
CA LEU A 110 -38.36 -11.36 11.23
C LEU A 110 -37.33 -12.51 11.20
N PRO A 111 -37.70 -13.81 11.07
CA PRO A 111 -36.74 -14.90 11.16
C PRO A 111 -35.67 -14.91 10.06
N PRO A 112 -36.00 -14.70 8.76
CA PRO A 112 -34.99 -14.57 7.71
C PRO A 112 -34.05 -13.38 7.94
N SER A 113 -34.59 -12.26 8.40
CA SER A 113 -33.81 -11.03 8.65
C SER A 113 -32.85 -11.21 9.84
N LEU A 114 -33.31 -11.83 10.94
CA LEU A 114 -32.48 -12.17 12.10
C LEU A 114 -31.37 -13.16 11.76
N ALA A 115 -31.63 -14.11 10.85
CA ALA A 115 -30.61 -15.05 10.38
C ALA A 115 -29.48 -14.35 9.61
N VAL A 116 -29.80 -13.36 8.75
CA VAL A 116 -28.80 -12.52 8.06
C VAL A 116 -27.94 -11.76 9.07
N PHE A 117 -28.58 -11.21 10.11
CA PHE A 117 -27.89 -10.51 11.20
C PHE A 117 -26.97 -11.45 12.00
N ALA A 118 -27.46 -12.62 12.41
CA ALA A 118 -26.70 -13.63 13.15
C ALA A 118 -25.52 -14.19 12.34
N ALA A 119 -25.72 -14.43 11.03
CA ALA A 119 -24.65 -14.83 10.12
C ALA A 119 -23.56 -13.75 10.01
N GLY A 120 -23.96 -12.48 9.95
CA GLY A 120 -23.05 -11.35 9.96
C GLY A 120 -22.17 -11.27 11.22
N ILE A 121 -22.73 -11.61 12.39
CA ILE A 121 -22.00 -11.66 13.67
C ILE A 121 -21.07 -12.88 13.74
N LEU A 122 -21.62 -14.09 13.59
CA LEU A 122 -20.92 -15.37 13.77
C LEU A 122 -19.78 -15.60 12.78
N PHE A 123 -19.87 -15.01 11.58
CA PHE A 123 -18.87 -15.18 10.51
C PHE A 123 -18.07 -13.91 10.22
N SER A 124 -18.09 -12.91 11.11
CA SER A 124 -17.28 -11.69 10.95
C SER A 124 -15.76 -11.97 11.03
N ASP A 125 -15.36 -13.08 11.65
CA ASP A 125 -13.95 -13.49 11.81
C ASP A 125 -13.40 -14.36 10.68
N LYS A 126 -12.06 -14.31 10.48
CA LYS A 126 -11.36 -15.00 9.39
C LYS A 126 -11.20 -16.50 9.70
N THR A 127 -12.04 -17.36 9.11
CA THR A 127 -11.89 -18.83 9.16
C THR A 127 -11.79 -19.46 7.76
N ARG A 128 -11.11 -20.61 7.65
CA ARG A 128 -10.86 -21.31 6.36
C ARG A 128 -12.13 -21.79 5.64
N LEU A 129 -13.23 -22.00 6.38
CA LEU A 129 -14.50 -22.54 5.85
C LEU A 129 -15.65 -21.50 5.90
N LYS A 130 -15.33 -20.21 6.03
CA LYS A 130 -16.29 -19.12 6.19
C LYS A 130 -17.44 -19.16 5.17
N VAL A 131 -17.11 -19.41 3.90
CA VAL A 131 -18.09 -19.44 2.80
C VAL A 131 -19.03 -20.64 2.88
N VAL A 132 -18.49 -21.83 3.17
CA VAL A 132 -19.29 -23.07 3.23
C VAL A 132 -20.28 -23.03 4.40
N LYS A 133 -19.84 -22.53 5.56
CA LYS A 133 -20.70 -22.38 6.75
C LYS A 133 -21.79 -21.34 6.55
N ALA A 134 -21.47 -20.20 5.93
CA ALA A 134 -22.45 -19.17 5.64
C ALA A 134 -23.51 -19.64 4.64
N ASN A 135 -23.12 -20.44 3.63
CA ASN A 135 -24.05 -21.00 2.64
C ASN A 135 -24.98 -22.05 3.25
N ALA A 136 -24.48 -22.92 4.13
CA ALA A 136 -25.31 -23.90 4.83
C ALA A 136 -26.37 -23.21 5.71
N LEU A 137 -25.99 -22.15 6.43
CA LEU A 137 -26.92 -21.40 7.26
C LEU A 137 -28.00 -20.69 6.43
N ALA A 138 -27.62 -20.06 5.30
CA ALA A 138 -28.57 -19.39 4.41
C ALA A 138 -29.62 -20.36 3.82
N ILE A 139 -29.21 -21.57 3.43
CA ILE A 139 -30.11 -22.61 2.91
C ILE A 139 -31.10 -23.05 4.00
N CYS A 140 -30.62 -23.34 5.21
CA CYS A 140 -31.48 -23.75 6.32
C CYS A 140 -32.48 -22.65 6.70
N SER A 141 -32.05 -21.39 6.76
CA SER A 141 -32.92 -20.25 7.08
C SER A 141 -33.98 -19.99 6.01
N LEU A 142 -33.63 -20.13 4.72
CA LEU A 142 -34.59 -20.04 3.61
C LEU A 142 -35.61 -21.19 3.65
N ALA A 143 -35.16 -22.42 3.88
CA ALA A 143 -36.05 -23.58 3.99
C ALA A 143 -37.04 -23.42 5.14
N VAL A 144 -36.57 -22.99 6.31
CA VAL A 144 -37.43 -22.71 7.49
C VAL A 144 -38.40 -21.56 7.21
N GLY A 145 -37.93 -20.45 6.62
CA GLY A 145 -38.79 -19.31 6.27
C GLY A 145 -39.89 -19.66 5.28
N PHE A 146 -39.57 -20.41 4.22
CA PHE A 146 -40.56 -20.89 3.25
C PHE A 146 -41.56 -21.86 3.87
N GLY A 147 -41.09 -22.84 4.65
CA GLY A 147 -41.95 -23.81 5.32
C GLY A 147 -42.92 -23.16 6.32
N ILE A 148 -42.50 -22.09 7.00
CA ILE A 148 -43.39 -21.31 7.87
C ILE A 148 -44.34 -20.43 7.04
N SER A 149 -43.89 -19.80 5.95
CA SER A 149 -44.77 -18.95 5.12
C SER A 149 -45.91 -19.72 4.44
N SER A 150 -45.69 -21.00 4.10
CA SER A 150 -46.73 -21.86 3.53
C SER A 150 -47.86 -22.21 4.50
N THR A 151 -47.75 -21.83 5.78
CA THR A 151 -48.78 -22.07 6.81
C THR A 151 -49.85 -20.98 6.91
N GLY A 152 -49.70 -19.86 6.18
CA GLY A 152 -50.71 -18.79 6.13
C GLY A 152 -52.01 -19.18 5.40
N VAL A 153 -52.08 -20.37 4.82
CA VAL A 153 -53.29 -20.95 4.23
C VAL A 153 -53.86 -21.95 5.22
N ALA A 154 -55.08 -21.69 5.73
CA ALA A 154 -55.74 -22.54 6.70
C ALA A 154 -55.78 -24.01 6.23
N GLY A 155 -55.27 -24.94 7.06
CA GLY A 155 -55.42 -26.40 6.87
C GLY A 155 -54.16 -27.26 6.74
N VAL A 156 -52.94 -26.73 6.96
CA VAL A 156 -51.70 -27.52 6.80
C VAL A 156 -51.18 -28.10 8.13
N ASN A 157 -50.99 -29.43 8.18
CA ASN A 157 -50.47 -30.17 9.34
C ASN A 157 -48.96 -29.95 9.57
N SER A 158 -48.53 -29.97 10.84
CA SER A 158 -47.12 -29.74 11.27
C SER A 158 -46.10 -30.73 10.70
N SER A 159 -46.51 -31.96 10.37
CA SER A 159 -45.68 -32.96 9.70
C SER A 159 -45.32 -32.61 8.25
N SER A 160 -46.17 -31.84 7.57
CA SER A 160 -45.93 -31.34 6.20
C SER A 160 -44.89 -30.23 6.15
N ILE A 161 -44.76 -29.46 7.24
CA ILE A 161 -43.78 -28.37 7.37
C ILE A 161 -42.38 -28.97 7.52
N ALA A 162 -42.23 -29.96 8.42
CA ALA A 162 -40.95 -30.62 8.64
C ALA A 162 -40.46 -31.37 7.38
N SER A 163 -41.36 -32.05 6.65
CA SER A 163 -41.02 -32.73 5.41
C SER A 163 -40.65 -31.77 4.27
N SER A 164 -41.32 -30.62 4.17
CA SER A 164 -40.99 -29.57 3.19
C SER A 164 -39.63 -28.92 3.48
N ILE A 165 -39.33 -28.64 4.75
CA ILE A 165 -38.03 -28.11 5.18
C ILE A 165 -36.91 -29.12 4.91
N LEU A 166 -37.12 -30.40 5.25
CA LEU A 166 -36.13 -31.46 4.99
C LEU A 166 -35.90 -31.67 3.49
N PHE A 167 -36.96 -31.67 2.68
CA PHE A 167 -36.87 -31.85 1.22
C PHE A 167 -36.08 -30.70 0.57
N LEU A 168 -36.37 -29.45 0.96
CA LEU A 168 -35.66 -28.27 0.46
C LEU A 168 -34.18 -28.24 0.89
N ALA A 169 -33.88 -28.63 2.13
CA ALA A 169 -32.51 -28.74 2.61
C ALA A 169 -31.73 -29.87 1.89
N ALA A 170 -32.38 -31.02 1.65
CA ALA A 170 -31.80 -32.18 0.99
C ALA A 170 -31.43 -31.92 -0.49
N LEU A 171 -32.18 -31.06 -1.20
CA LEU A 171 -31.86 -30.65 -2.58
C LEU A 171 -30.86 -29.48 -2.64
N GLY A 172 -30.89 -28.57 -1.67
CA GLY A 172 -30.01 -27.39 -1.65
C GLY A 172 -28.53 -27.72 -1.40
N VAL A 173 -28.24 -28.73 -0.57
CA VAL A 173 -26.86 -29.11 -0.23
C VAL A 173 -26.08 -29.71 -1.41
N PRO A 174 -26.61 -30.68 -2.19
CA PRO A 174 -25.97 -31.20 -3.40
C PRO A 174 -25.78 -30.14 -4.49
N ALA A 175 -26.76 -29.26 -4.69
CA ALA A 175 -26.68 -28.17 -5.67
C ALA A 175 -25.53 -27.20 -5.33
N ASN A 176 -25.36 -26.87 -4.04
CA ASN A 176 -24.26 -26.05 -3.56
C ASN A 176 -22.89 -26.74 -3.75
N ALA A 177 -22.82 -28.07 -3.56
CA ALA A 177 -21.60 -28.84 -3.81
C ALA A 177 -21.22 -28.86 -5.31
N ALA A 178 -22.19 -29.05 -6.20
CA ALA A 178 -21.98 -29.00 -7.66
C ALA A 178 -21.51 -27.61 -8.12
N GLN A 179 -22.09 -26.55 -7.56
CA GLN A 179 -21.70 -25.16 -7.80
C GLN A 179 -20.27 -24.85 -7.33
N MET A 180 -19.89 -25.30 -6.13
CA MET A 180 -18.52 -25.10 -5.63
C MET A 180 -17.49 -25.82 -6.52
N THR A 181 -17.87 -26.97 -7.08
CA THR A 181 -17.04 -27.73 -8.03
C THR A 181 -16.93 -27.00 -9.38
N LEU A 182 -18.03 -26.45 -9.91
CA LEU A 182 -18.04 -25.66 -11.15
C LEU A 182 -17.23 -24.36 -11.02
N LEU A 183 -17.40 -23.61 -9.91
CA LEU A 183 -16.62 -22.41 -9.62
C LEU A 183 -15.14 -22.72 -9.42
N HIS A 184 -14.81 -23.86 -8.81
CA HIS A 184 -13.43 -24.34 -8.72
C HIS A 184 -12.84 -24.59 -10.12
N LEU A 185 -13.61 -25.21 -11.03
CA LEU A 185 -13.22 -25.44 -12.41
C LEU A 185 -13.01 -24.12 -13.19
N LEU A 186 -13.96 -23.19 -13.09
CA LEU A 186 -13.88 -21.86 -13.72
C LEU A 186 -12.71 -21.03 -13.15
N SER A 187 -12.41 -21.16 -11.86
CA SER A 187 -11.24 -20.50 -11.25
C SER A 187 -9.91 -21.03 -11.77
N ARG A 188 -9.86 -22.28 -12.26
CA ARG A 188 -8.69 -22.87 -12.92
C ARG A 188 -8.56 -22.42 -14.37
N MET A 189 -9.66 -22.09 -15.05
CA MET A 189 -9.68 -21.74 -16.48
C MET A 189 -9.37 -20.26 -16.78
N GLY A 190 -9.47 -19.36 -15.81
CA GLY A 190 -9.13 -17.94 -15.98
C GLY A 190 -8.26 -17.41 -14.85
N LYS A 191 -7.47 -16.35 -15.10
CA LYS A 191 -6.69 -15.58 -14.08
C LYS A 191 -7.60 -14.83 -13.08
N ALA A 192 -8.67 -15.46 -12.62
CA ALA A 192 -9.68 -14.97 -11.70
C ALA A 192 -9.23 -15.19 -10.25
N ARG A 193 -8.12 -14.56 -9.83
CA ARG A 193 -7.77 -14.48 -8.41
C ARG A 193 -8.47 -13.28 -7.79
N ARG A 194 -9.37 -13.58 -6.84
CA ARG A 194 -10.21 -12.69 -6.02
C ARG A 194 -11.54 -12.31 -6.67
N PHE A 195 -12.51 -13.20 -6.57
CA PHE A 195 -13.92 -12.86 -6.69
C PHE A 195 -14.64 -13.19 -5.39
N SER A 196 -15.50 -12.28 -4.93
CA SER A 196 -16.48 -12.48 -3.87
C SER A 196 -17.63 -13.40 -4.34
N LEU A 197 -17.30 -14.57 -4.87
CA LEU A 197 -18.27 -15.51 -5.47
C LEU A 197 -18.85 -16.51 -4.45
N GLY A 198 -18.56 -16.33 -3.16
CA GLY A 198 -18.85 -17.35 -2.15
C GLY A 198 -20.33 -17.57 -1.83
N MET A 199 -21.15 -16.51 -1.76
CA MET A 199 -22.55 -16.63 -1.31
C MET A 199 -23.59 -16.33 -2.39
N MET A 200 -23.24 -15.55 -3.41
CA MET A 200 -24.16 -15.06 -4.44
C MET A 200 -24.83 -16.16 -5.28
N PRO A 201 -24.12 -17.24 -5.68
CA PRO A 201 -24.74 -18.20 -6.59
C PRO A 201 -25.57 -19.26 -5.85
N THR A 202 -25.43 -19.47 -4.53
CA THR A 202 -26.08 -20.59 -3.83
C THR A 202 -27.58 -20.40 -3.57
N ALA A 203 -28.02 -19.24 -3.10
CA ALA A 203 -29.45 -18.94 -2.94
C ALA A 203 -30.17 -18.85 -4.31
N PHE A 204 -29.45 -18.31 -5.30
CA PHE A 204 -29.86 -18.22 -6.69
C PHE A 204 -30.00 -19.61 -7.35
N PHE A 205 -29.07 -20.53 -7.11
CA PHE A 205 -29.13 -21.91 -7.65
C PHE A 205 -30.21 -22.76 -6.96
N ALA A 206 -30.40 -22.62 -5.64
CA ALA A 206 -31.47 -23.32 -4.94
C ALA A 206 -32.87 -22.93 -5.49
N TYR A 207 -33.09 -21.65 -5.76
CA TYR A 207 -34.31 -21.17 -6.41
C TYR A 207 -34.43 -21.63 -7.87
N ASN A 208 -33.34 -21.63 -8.64
CA ASN A 208 -33.35 -22.12 -10.01
C ASN A 208 -33.67 -23.61 -10.10
N LEU A 209 -33.12 -24.41 -9.18
CA LEU A 209 -33.43 -25.83 -9.11
C LEU A 209 -34.90 -26.06 -8.74
N LEU A 210 -35.45 -25.27 -7.82
CA LEU A 210 -36.86 -25.38 -7.39
C LEU A 210 -37.83 -24.92 -8.48
N SER A 211 -37.51 -23.83 -9.18
CA SER A 211 -38.29 -23.31 -10.31
C SER A 211 -38.26 -24.27 -11.50
N PHE A 212 -37.09 -24.86 -11.79
CA PHE A 212 -36.94 -25.89 -12.80
C PHE A 212 -37.67 -27.19 -12.41
N ALA A 213 -37.58 -27.63 -11.16
CA ALA A 213 -38.32 -28.79 -10.67
C ALA A 213 -39.85 -28.57 -10.73
N SER A 214 -40.32 -27.37 -10.39
CA SER A 214 -41.73 -26.97 -10.53
C SER A 214 -42.18 -26.93 -12.00
N PHE A 215 -41.31 -26.50 -12.92
CA PHE A 215 -41.54 -26.64 -14.35
C PHE A 215 -41.60 -28.11 -14.78
N VAL A 216 -40.61 -28.95 -14.43
CA VAL A 216 -40.59 -30.37 -14.82
C VAL A 216 -41.81 -31.13 -14.27
N SER A 217 -42.28 -30.77 -13.09
CA SER A 217 -43.47 -31.40 -12.48
C SER A 217 -44.80 -30.91 -13.07
N SER A 218 -44.85 -29.76 -13.73
CA SER A 218 -46.11 -29.16 -14.23
C SER A 218 -46.14 -28.89 -15.73
N PHE A 219 -45.00 -28.99 -16.41
CA PHE A 219 -44.71 -28.57 -17.78
C PHE A 219 -45.20 -27.17 -18.17
N ASN A 220 -45.47 -26.31 -17.19
CA ASN A 220 -45.99 -24.97 -17.43
C ASN A 220 -44.86 -23.98 -17.77
N VAL A 221 -44.85 -23.49 -19.00
CA VAL A 221 -43.80 -22.60 -19.54
C VAL A 221 -43.68 -21.28 -18.76
N ASN A 222 -44.76 -20.80 -18.13
CA ASN A 222 -44.71 -19.61 -17.27
C ASN A 222 -43.88 -19.83 -16.00
N ARG A 223 -43.72 -21.08 -15.57
CA ARG A 223 -42.84 -21.46 -14.44
C ARG A 223 -41.38 -21.69 -14.87
N LEU A 224 -41.11 -21.76 -16.17
CA LEU A 224 -39.76 -21.81 -16.74
C LEU A 224 -39.14 -20.41 -16.87
N TYR A 225 -39.97 -19.37 -17.00
CA TYR A 225 -39.53 -17.99 -17.14
C TYR A 225 -38.64 -17.48 -15.98
N PRO A 226 -38.94 -17.74 -14.68
CA PRO A 226 -38.07 -17.33 -13.58
C PRO A 226 -36.69 -18.02 -13.62
N PHE A 227 -36.63 -19.26 -14.09
CA PHE A 227 -35.39 -20.02 -14.26
C PHE A 227 -34.53 -19.47 -15.42
N LEU A 228 -35.13 -19.09 -16.53
CA LEU A 228 -34.41 -18.50 -17.66
C LEU A 228 -33.98 -17.06 -17.39
N SER A 229 -34.84 -16.27 -16.75
CA SER A 229 -34.57 -14.88 -16.39
C SER A 229 -33.44 -14.76 -15.37
N SER A 230 -33.36 -15.70 -14.43
CA SER A 230 -32.26 -15.74 -13.48
C SER A 230 -30.95 -16.13 -14.17
N LEU A 231 -30.93 -17.11 -15.09
CA LEU A 231 -29.72 -17.56 -15.81
C LEU A 231 -28.99 -16.41 -16.54
N ALA A 232 -29.74 -15.42 -17.04
CA ALA A 232 -29.21 -14.21 -17.67
C ALA A 232 -28.57 -13.21 -16.68
N PHE A 233 -28.86 -13.34 -15.39
CA PHE A 233 -28.44 -12.43 -14.31
C PHE A 233 -27.00 -12.70 -13.82
N LEU A 234 -26.55 -13.96 -13.88
CA LEU A 234 -25.19 -14.38 -13.47
C LEU A 234 -24.07 -13.77 -14.35
N PRO A 235 -24.17 -13.78 -15.69
CA PRO A 235 -23.22 -13.09 -16.56
C PRO A 235 -23.19 -11.57 -16.34
N ALA A 236 -24.34 -10.95 -16.07
CA ALA A 236 -24.43 -9.51 -15.81
C ALA A 236 -23.73 -9.12 -14.50
N LEU A 237 -23.91 -9.89 -13.42
CA LEU A 237 -23.19 -9.71 -12.16
C LEU A 237 -21.69 -10.02 -12.27
N ALA A 238 -21.31 -11.03 -13.05
CA ALA A 238 -19.90 -11.34 -13.34
C ALA A 238 -19.22 -10.20 -14.13
N MET A 239 -19.92 -9.58 -15.07
CA MET A 239 -19.46 -8.41 -15.83
C MET A 239 -19.35 -7.15 -14.96
N ILE A 240 -20.31 -6.92 -14.06
CA ILE A 240 -20.26 -5.80 -13.09
C ILE A 240 -19.12 -6.02 -12.08
N GLY A 241 -18.90 -7.26 -11.63
CA GLY A 241 -17.74 -7.64 -10.80
C GLY A 241 -16.39 -7.58 -11.53
N MET A 242 -16.36 -7.70 -12.86
CA MET A 242 -15.16 -7.42 -13.67
C MET A 242 -14.86 -5.92 -13.74
N GLY A 243 -15.86 -5.05 -13.65
CA GLY A 243 -15.71 -3.59 -13.68
C GLY A 243 -15.05 -3.00 -12.43
N SER A 244 -14.99 -3.73 -11.31
CA SER A 244 -14.37 -3.29 -10.05
C SER A 244 -12.91 -3.74 -9.89
N VAL A 245 -12.34 -4.46 -10.87
CA VAL A 245 -10.94 -4.96 -10.83
C VAL A 245 -10.06 -4.23 -11.85
N ARG A 246 -9.42 -3.15 -11.39
CA ARG A 246 -8.20 -2.50 -11.95
C ARG A 246 -8.23 -2.05 -13.42
N PHE A 247 -8.22 -0.72 -13.62
CA PHE A 247 -7.31 -0.06 -14.57
C PHE A 247 -6.32 0.85 -13.82
N GLY A 248 -5.46 0.22 -13.02
CA GLY A 248 -4.15 0.77 -12.62
C GLY A 248 -3.07 0.00 -13.39
N PRO A 249 -2.02 0.66 -13.91
CA PRO A 249 -1.16 0.09 -14.94
C PRO A 249 -0.37 -1.10 -14.40
N LYS A 250 -0.56 -2.28 -15.01
CA LYS A 250 0.44 -3.34 -14.98
C LYS A 250 1.48 -3.02 -16.05
N THR A 251 2.64 -2.54 -15.61
CA THR A 251 3.89 -2.69 -16.33
C THR A 251 4.22 -4.18 -16.39
N SER A 252 4.11 -4.78 -17.57
CA SER A 252 4.75 -6.05 -17.89
C SER A 252 5.25 -5.92 -19.32
N THR A 253 6.57 -5.77 -19.43
CA THR A 253 7.41 -6.35 -20.48
C THR A 253 6.67 -7.15 -21.56
N ALA A 254 6.77 -6.70 -22.81
CA ALA A 254 6.91 -7.58 -23.96
C ALA A 254 7.37 -6.78 -25.20
N ASN A 255 8.49 -7.20 -25.78
CA ASN A 255 8.74 -7.03 -27.22
C ASN A 255 7.74 -7.92 -27.97
N VAL A 256 6.84 -7.33 -28.80
CA VAL A 256 6.80 -7.34 -30.30
C VAL A 256 5.71 -8.32 -30.83
N PRO A 257 5.08 -8.13 -32.02
CA PRO A 257 4.22 -7.05 -32.55
C PRO A 257 2.78 -7.57 -32.90
N SER A 258 1.75 -6.76 -33.16
CA SER A 258 1.23 -6.40 -34.51
C SER A 258 -0.30 -6.14 -34.44
N ALA A 259 -0.79 -5.19 -35.27
CA ALA A 259 -2.14 -4.90 -35.83
C ALA A 259 -3.43 -5.23 -35.02
N THR A 260 -4.51 -4.44 -34.96
CA THR A 260 -5.18 -3.61 -35.98
C THR A 260 -6.14 -2.63 -35.29
N SER A 261 -6.43 -1.49 -35.92
CA SER A 261 -7.22 -0.36 -35.43
C SER A 261 -8.75 -0.51 -35.57
N THR A 262 -9.51 -0.10 -34.55
CA THR A 262 -10.87 0.50 -34.66
C THR A 262 -11.09 1.54 -33.54
N PRO A 263 -11.92 2.59 -33.76
CA PRO A 263 -11.83 3.85 -33.02
C PRO A 263 -12.66 3.85 -31.72
N SER A 264 -12.06 4.31 -30.61
CA SER A 264 -12.70 4.39 -29.30
C SER A 264 -13.29 5.78 -29.03
N THR A 265 -14.58 5.82 -28.70
CA THR A 265 -15.29 6.99 -28.15
C THR A 265 -14.93 7.17 -26.67
N THR A 266 -13.67 7.51 -26.38
CA THR A 266 -13.20 7.74 -25.01
C THR A 266 -13.22 9.23 -24.65
N ARG A 267 -13.83 9.57 -23.50
CA ARG A 267 -13.78 10.92 -22.92
C ARG A 267 -12.32 11.38 -22.78
N PRO A 268 -12.02 12.66 -23.04
CA PRO A 268 -10.67 13.17 -22.95
C PRO A 268 -10.18 13.16 -21.50
N ARG A 269 -9.05 12.49 -21.25
CA ARG A 269 -8.37 12.54 -19.96
C ARG A 269 -7.61 13.86 -19.86
N VAL A 270 -7.88 14.63 -18.81
CA VAL A 270 -7.12 15.83 -18.44
C VAL A 270 -6.17 15.46 -17.29
N THR A 271 -4.96 16.03 -17.27
CA THR A 271 -3.98 15.91 -16.17
C THR A 271 -3.42 17.31 -15.87
N VAL A 272 -3.56 17.79 -14.64
CA VAL A 272 -3.18 19.15 -14.20
C VAL A 272 -2.10 19.06 -13.13
N ILE A 273 -0.94 19.69 -13.37
CA ILE A 273 0.24 19.60 -12.50
C ILE A 273 0.81 21.00 -12.26
N GLY A 274 1.13 21.31 -11.01
CA GLY A 274 1.86 22.51 -10.58
C GLY A 274 2.63 22.26 -9.29
N ASP A 275 3.31 23.29 -8.78
CA ASP A 275 4.02 23.25 -7.50
C ASP A 275 3.03 23.33 -6.34
N SER A 276 3.15 22.43 -5.37
CA SER A 276 2.20 22.32 -4.25
C SER A 276 2.29 23.50 -3.25
N SER A 277 3.37 24.27 -3.27
CA SER A 277 3.59 25.45 -2.43
C SER A 277 4.47 26.50 -3.12
N ILE A 278 4.08 27.78 -3.07
CA ILE A 278 4.87 28.91 -3.56
C ILE A 278 4.84 30.10 -2.59
N ARG A 279 5.81 31.02 -2.71
CA ARG A 279 5.81 32.28 -1.94
C ARG A 279 4.91 33.32 -2.60
N GLN A 280 4.24 34.15 -1.79
CA GLN A 280 3.43 35.27 -2.28
C GLN A 280 4.21 36.13 -3.29
N GLY A 281 3.57 36.46 -4.41
CA GLY A 281 4.20 37.22 -5.49
C GLY A 281 5.02 36.40 -6.50
N ARG A 282 5.29 35.10 -6.27
CA ARG A 282 5.86 34.22 -7.31
C ARG A 282 4.77 33.70 -8.24
N GLN A 283 5.11 33.52 -9.51
CA GLN A 283 4.19 33.01 -10.52
C GLN A 283 4.09 31.48 -10.42
N GLN A 284 2.88 30.95 -10.25
CA GLN A 284 2.59 29.53 -10.39
C GLN A 284 2.41 29.20 -11.87
N THR A 285 3.19 28.24 -12.37
CA THR A 285 2.93 27.64 -13.68
C THR A 285 2.17 26.34 -13.49
N VAL A 286 1.07 26.18 -14.22
CA VAL A 286 0.25 24.97 -14.23
C VAL A 286 0.30 24.35 -15.62
N ARG A 287 0.75 23.10 -15.69
CA ARG A 287 0.79 22.29 -16.90
C ARG A 287 -0.46 21.43 -16.98
N ILE A 288 -1.08 21.42 -18.15
CA ILE A 288 -2.32 20.71 -18.44
C ILE A 288 -2.03 19.78 -19.61
N THR A 289 -2.25 18.48 -19.45
CA THR A 289 -2.13 17.52 -20.55
C THR A 289 -3.46 16.86 -20.83
N THR A 290 -3.79 16.72 -22.11
CA THR A 290 -5.05 16.15 -22.57
C THR A 290 -4.80 14.97 -23.52
N ALA A 291 -5.44 13.84 -23.27
CA ALA A 291 -5.30 12.62 -24.07
C ALA A 291 -6.65 11.98 -24.36
N SER A 292 -6.82 11.37 -25.53
CA SER A 292 -8.02 10.60 -25.91
C SER A 292 -7.56 9.31 -26.61
N GLY A 293 -8.17 8.18 -26.28
CA GLY A 293 -7.69 6.87 -26.74
C GLY A 293 -6.23 6.54 -26.34
N GLY A 294 -5.70 7.18 -25.31
CA GLY A 294 -4.31 6.97 -24.83
C GLY A 294 -3.22 7.73 -25.59
N LYS A 295 -3.56 8.53 -26.60
CA LYS A 295 -2.62 9.43 -27.29
C LYS A 295 -2.88 10.89 -26.91
N PRO A 296 -1.83 11.74 -26.82
CA PRO A 296 -2.01 13.18 -26.67
C PRO A 296 -2.89 13.70 -27.79
N ARG A 297 -3.95 14.43 -27.45
CA ARG A 297 -4.89 14.96 -28.44
C ARG A 297 -5.26 16.38 -28.08
N SER A 298 -5.29 17.26 -29.08
CA SER A 298 -5.70 18.64 -28.88
C SER A 298 -7.22 18.73 -28.69
N MET A 299 -7.64 19.53 -27.72
CA MET A 299 -9.05 19.78 -27.38
C MET A 299 -9.57 21.01 -28.13
N THR A 300 -10.86 21.00 -28.42
CA THR A 300 -11.56 22.09 -29.11
C THR A 300 -11.68 23.31 -28.20
N GLU A 301 -11.91 23.08 -26.91
CA GLU A 301 -12.00 24.13 -25.90
C GLU A 301 -11.31 23.68 -24.61
N ILE A 302 -10.54 24.57 -23.98
CA ILE A 302 -10.00 24.38 -22.63
C ILE A 302 -10.25 25.64 -21.81
N ARG A 303 -10.96 25.49 -20.69
CA ARG A 303 -11.15 26.56 -19.70
C ARG A 303 -10.42 26.18 -18.42
N ALA A 304 -9.65 27.12 -17.89
CA ALA A 304 -9.03 26.98 -16.58
C ALA A 304 -9.52 28.13 -15.70
N THR A 305 -9.86 27.83 -14.45
CA THR A 305 -10.28 28.83 -13.45
C THR A 305 -9.50 28.62 -12.16
N VAL A 306 -9.14 29.68 -11.47
CA VAL A 306 -8.51 29.63 -10.15
C VAL A 306 -9.45 30.14 -9.08
N THR A 307 -9.65 29.34 -8.03
CA THR A 307 -10.38 29.70 -6.82
C THR A 307 -9.40 30.26 -5.79
N LYS A 308 -9.65 31.47 -5.31
CA LYS A 308 -8.83 32.17 -4.32
C LYS A 308 -9.26 31.82 -2.88
N PRO A 309 -8.40 32.06 -1.88
CA PRO A 309 -8.80 32.05 -0.47
C PRO A 309 -9.98 33.01 -0.26
N GLY A 310 -11.15 32.48 0.11
CA GLY A 310 -12.41 33.22 0.18
C GLY A 310 -13.43 32.90 -0.92
N GLY A 311 -13.16 31.92 -1.80
CA GLY A 311 -14.14 31.32 -2.72
C GLY A 311 -14.39 32.07 -4.03
N LYS A 312 -13.81 33.27 -4.22
CA LYS A 312 -13.87 34.00 -5.49
C LYS A 312 -13.06 33.27 -6.57
N THR A 313 -13.64 33.07 -7.74
CA THR A 313 -13.01 32.41 -8.89
C THR A 313 -12.59 33.42 -9.96
N GLU A 314 -11.51 33.12 -10.69
CA GLU A 314 -10.99 33.94 -11.80
C GLU A 314 -10.62 33.03 -12.98
N MET A 315 -10.96 33.44 -14.21
CA MET A 315 -10.61 32.69 -15.42
C MET A 315 -9.13 32.89 -15.78
N LEU A 316 -8.42 31.81 -16.06
CA LEU A 316 -7.02 31.82 -16.43
C LEU A 316 -6.84 31.73 -17.95
N LYS A 317 -5.86 32.46 -18.48
CA LYS A 317 -5.48 32.35 -19.90
C LYS A 317 -4.68 31.06 -20.12
N VAL A 318 -5.20 30.16 -20.96
CA VAL A 318 -4.54 28.90 -21.30
C VAL A 318 -3.83 29.04 -22.65
N SER A 319 -2.57 28.61 -22.72
CA SER A 319 -1.76 28.62 -23.94
C SER A 319 -1.40 27.19 -24.33
N LYS A 320 -1.66 26.80 -25.57
CA LYS A 320 -1.24 25.49 -26.11
C LYS A 320 0.28 25.47 -26.30
N THR A 321 0.94 24.40 -25.88
CA THR A 321 2.41 24.23 -26.05
C THR A 321 2.75 23.18 -27.09
N SER A 322 2.01 22.07 -27.13
CA SER A 322 2.16 21.00 -28.11
C SER A 322 0.85 20.20 -28.21
N GLU A 323 0.81 19.15 -29.02
CA GLU A 323 -0.41 18.34 -29.13
C GLU A 323 -0.78 17.69 -27.79
N GLY A 324 -1.98 18.01 -27.31
CA GLY A 324 -2.44 17.54 -26.00
C GLY A 324 -1.67 18.11 -24.81
N GLN A 325 -0.93 19.22 -24.97
CA GLN A 325 -0.29 19.91 -23.85
C GLN A 325 -0.54 21.40 -23.88
N TYR A 326 -0.84 21.95 -22.71
CA TYR A 326 -1.22 23.33 -22.48
C TYR A 326 -0.57 23.82 -21.19
N LYS A 327 -0.39 25.13 -21.07
CA LYS A 327 0.10 25.78 -19.86
C LYS A 327 -0.75 26.99 -19.52
N THR A 328 -0.86 27.27 -18.22
CA THR A 328 -1.38 28.53 -17.72
C THR A 328 -0.54 29.00 -16.55
N THR A 329 -0.52 30.31 -16.30
CA THR A 329 0.27 30.91 -15.23
C THR A 329 -0.60 31.85 -14.41
N TYR A 330 -0.45 31.79 -13.09
CA TYR A 330 -1.19 32.66 -12.16
C TYR A 330 -0.25 33.19 -11.08
N GLN A 331 -0.33 34.48 -10.75
CA GLN A 331 0.47 35.12 -9.72
C GLN A 331 -0.42 35.47 -8.52
N PRO A 332 -0.31 34.74 -7.39
CA PRO A 332 -1.18 34.96 -6.23
C PRO A 332 -0.85 36.28 -5.53
N LYS A 333 -1.90 37.05 -5.21
CA LYS A 333 -1.78 38.37 -4.56
C LYS A 333 -1.73 38.31 -3.04
N GLY A 334 -2.13 37.19 -2.42
CA GLY A 334 -2.14 37.01 -0.96
C GLY A 334 -1.89 35.56 -0.55
N PRO A 335 -1.53 35.31 0.72
CA PRO A 335 -1.29 33.97 1.24
C PRO A 335 -2.58 33.16 1.36
N GLY A 336 -2.47 31.83 1.40
CA GLY A 336 -3.60 30.91 1.56
C GLY A 336 -3.69 29.82 0.48
N ASN A 337 -4.77 29.05 0.49
CA ASN A 337 -4.98 27.94 -0.44
C ASN A 337 -5.70 28.39 -1.71
N TYR A 338 -5.11 28.06 -2.86
CA TYR A 338 -5.67 28.29 -4.18
C TYR A 338 -5.94 26.95 -4.86
N ALA A 339 -6.98 26.88 -5.68
CA ALA A 339 -7.31 25.69 -6.47
C ALA A 339 -7.54 26.07 -7.93
N VAL A 340 -6.89 25.39 -8.86
CA VAL A 340 -7.06 25.56 -10.30
C VAL A 340 -7.93 24.42 -10.82
N HIS A 341 -9.09 24.74 -11.37
CA HIS A 341 -10.01 23.81 -12.01
C HIS A 341 -9.92 23.97 -13.52
N VAL A 342 -9.72 22.86 -14.24
CA VAL A 342 -9.58 22.84 -15.70
C VAL A 342 -10.66 21.95 -16.28
N THR A 343 -11.34 22.44 -17.31
CA THR A 343 -12.30 21.67 -18.12
C THR A 343 -11.85 21.71 -19.58
N ALA A 344 -11.85 20.56 -20.25
CA ALA A 344 -11.47 20.43 -21.64
C ALA A 344 -12.53 19.66 -22.44
N THR A 345 -12.88 20.16 -23.61
CA THR A 345 -13.91 19.60 -24.51
C THR A 345 -13.27 19.10 -25.79
N SER A 346 -13.48 17.84 -26.15
CA SER A 346 -12.97 17.25 -27.39
C SER A 346 -13.79 17.69 -28.62
N LYS A 347 -13.31 17.34 -29.82
CA LYS A 347 -14.05 17.55 -31.08
C LYS A 347 -15.39 16.80 -31.12
N ASP A 348 -15.47 15.70 -30.40
CA ASP A 348 -16.66 14.84 -30.31
C ASP A 348 -17.61 15.28 -29.17
N HIS A 349 -17.48 16.53 -28.70
CA HIS A 349 -18.24 17.13 -27.57
C HIS A 349 -18.13 16.39 -26.23
N LEU A 350 -17.13 15.53 -26.05
CA LEU A 350 -16.87 14.86 -24.79
C LEU A 350 -16.04 15.78 -23.89
N MET A 351 -16.50 15.99 -22.66
CA MET A 351 -15.83 16.83 -21.67
C MET A 351 -15.00 15.99 -20.69
N GLY A 352 -13.87 16.54 -20.25
CA GLY A 352 -13.07 16.04 -19.14
C GLY A 352 -12.61 17.19 -18.26
N ASP A 353 -12.50 16.96 -16.97
CA ASP A 353 -12.18 17.98 -15.99
C ASP A 353 -11.23 17.47 -14.89
N GLU A 354 -10.52 18.40 -14.25
CA GLU A 354 -9.63 18.09 -13.14
C GLU A 354 -9.29 19.33 -12.32
N SER A 355 -8.85 19.14 -11.07
CA SER A 355 -8.46 20.21 -10.17
C SER A 355 -7.11 19.98 -9.51
N PHE A 356 -6.34 21.05 -9.37
CA PHE A 356 -5.03 21.08 -8.70
C PHE A 356 -5.03 22.17 -7.62
N SER A 357 -4.55 21.88 -6.41
CA SER A 357 -4.49 22.86 -5.31
C SER A 357 -3.06 23.13 -4.86
N PHE A 358 -2.78 24.38 -4.49
CA PHE A 358 -1.47 24.82 -3.98
C PHE A 358 -1.60 25.86 -2.86
N ASN A 359 -0.61 25.90 -1.97
CA ASN A 359 -0.54 26.85 -0.86
C ASN A 359 0.39 28.04 -1.18
N VAL A 360 0.01 29.23 -0.72
CA VAL A 360 0.81 30.45 -0.87
C VAL A 360 1.27 30.94 0.50
N GLN A 361 2.59 31.00 0.70
CA GLN A 361 3.21 31.44 1.95
C GLN A 361 3.42 32.96 1.99
N ALA A 362 3.18 33.59 3.13
CA ALA A 362 3.45 35.01 3.35
C ALA A 362 4.97 35.30 3.31
N PRO A 363 5.40 36.51 2.91
CA PRO A 363 6.79 36.92 3.02
C PRO A 363 7.26 36.90 4.48
N PRO A 364 8.53 36.54 4.76
CA PRO A 364 9.08 36.63 6.10
C PRO A 364 9.07 38.09 6.57
N THR A 365 8.50 38.34 7.75
CA THR A 365 8.58 39.63 8.44
C THR A 365 10.02 39.86 8.91
N HIS A 366 10.72 40.82 8.33
CA HIS A 366 12.02 41.27 8.83
C HIS A 366 11.81 42.03 10.14
N HIS A 367 12.19 41.44 11.26
CA HIS A 367 12.55 42.22 12.44
C HIS A 367 13.88 42.94 12.15
N PRO A 368 14.03 44.24 12.46
CA PRO A 368 15.30 44.93 12.30
C PRO A 368 16.33 44.31 13.28
N PRO A 369 17.57 44.06 12.84
CA PRO A 369 18.62 43.53 13.71
C PRO A 369 19.07 44.59 14.73
N PRO A 370 19.55 44.18 15.92
CA PRO A 370 20.14 45.11 16.87
C PRO A 370 21.39 45.80 16.28
N PRO A 371 21.70 47.04 16.71
CA PRO A 371 22.77 47.82 16.12
C PRO A 371 24.14 47.17 16.35
N PRO A 372 25.06 47.24 15.37
CA PRO A 372 26.37 46.60 15.45
C PRO A 372 27.30 47.33 16.45
N PRO A 373 28.21 46.60 17.13
CA PRO A 373 29.23 47.21 17.98
C PRO A 373 30.23 48.04 17.17
N GLN A 374 30.69 49.14 17.77
CA GLN A 374 31.59 50.13 17.16
C GLN A 374 32.97 49.54 16.78
N PRO A 375 33.63 50.08 15.73
CA PRO A 375 34.78 49.46 15.10
C PRO A 375 36.09 49.74 15.85
N SER A 376 36.85 48.68 16.14
CA SER A 376 38.27 48.77 16.46
C SER A 376 39.07 49.12 15.20
N LYS A 377 39.95 50.12 15.35
CA LYS A 377 40.80 50.66 14.28
C LYS A 377 41.85 49.63 13.84
N GLY A 378 42.00 49.47 12.53
CA GLY A 378 43.26 49.09 11.90
C GLY A 378 43.25 47.78 11.12
N HIS A 379 42.76 47.79 9.88
CA HIS A 379 43.27 46.98 8.77
C HIS A 379 42.94 47.67 7.43
N PRO A 380 43.77 47.51 6.38
CA PRO A 380 43.63 48.27 5.13
C PRO A 380 42.38 47.85 4.36
N ALA A 381 41.85 48.77 3.54
CA ALA A 381 40.68 48.54 2.70
C ALA A 381 40.82 47.26 1.83
N PRO A 382 39.79 46.40 1.74
CA PRO A 382 39.82 45.27 0.83
C PRO A 382 39.82 45.77 -0.62
N ALA A 383 40.64 45.14 -1.46
CA ALA A 383 40.72 45.41 -2.89
C ALA A 383 39.34 45.28 -3.57
N PRO A 384 39.06 46.04 -4.65
CA PRO A 384 37.81 45.92 -5.38
C PRO A 384 37.59 44.47 -5.86
N PRO A 385 36.33 44.00 -5.93
CA PRO A 385 36.03 42.65 -6.37
C PRO A 385 36.60 42.44 -7.79
N PRO A 386 37.19 41.27 -8.08
CA PRO A 386 37.67 40.99 -9.42
C PRO A 386 36.50 41.05 -10.40
N PRO A 387 36.74 41.47 -11.67
CA PRO A 387 35.69 41.54 -12.67
C PRO A 387 35.02 40.16 -12.82
N PRO A 388 33.72 40.12 -13.20
CA PRO A 388 33.01 38.86 -13.37
C PRO A 388 33.81 37.95 -14.29
N SER A 389 34.06 36.72 -13.83
CA SER A 389 34.72 35.70 -14.64
C SER A 389 34.04 35.65 -16.01
N PRO A 390 34.81 35.64 -17.12
CA PRO A 390 34.21 35.52 -18.44
C PRO A 390 33.32 34.28 -18.46
N PRO A 391 32.24 34.26 -19.27
CA PRO A 391 31.39 33.09 -19.40
C PRO A 391 32.32 31.91 -19.62
N THR A 392 32.17 30.86 -18.81
CA THR A 392 32.91 29.61 -18.97
C THR A 392 32.66 29.14 -20.39
N THR A 393 33.54 29.53 -21.32
CA THR A 393 33.71 28.87 -22.60
C THR A 393 33.80 27.41 -22.22
N LEU A 394 32.89 26.59 -22.75
CA LEU A 394 33.00 25.14 -22.78
C LEU A 394 34.45 24.82 -23.13
N ARG A 395 35.27 24.63 -22.09
CA ARG A 395 36.67 24.32 -22.25
C ARG A 395 36.61 22.93 -22.83
N ALA A 396 36.97 22.82 -24.11
CA ALA A 396 37.02 21.54 -24.80
C ALA A 396 37.65 20.53 -23.84
N VAL A 397 36.88 19.49 -23.55
CA VAL A 397 37.28 18.36 -22.72
C VAL A 397 38.67 17.96 -23.20
N PRO A 398 39.70 17.89 -22.32
CA PRO A 398 40.94 17.25 -22.70
C PRO A 398 40.56 15.84 -23.17
N GLN A 399 40.70 15.58 -24.46
CA GLN A 399 40.59 14.24 -25.03
C GLN A 399 41.76 13.42 -24.47
N SER A 400 41.60 12.92 -23.25
CA SER A 400 42.29 11.73 -22.77
C SER A 400 41.22 10.68 -22.41
N SER A 401 40.30 10.44 -23.34
CA SER A 401 39.24 9.43 -23.24
C SER A 401 39.75 7.99 -23.48
N SER A 402 41.06 7.77 -23.62
CA SER A 402 41.59 6.46 -24.02
C SER A 402 41.73 5.44 -22.90
N ASN A 403 41.63 5.81 -21.61
CA ASN A 403 41.93 4.89 -20.49
C ASN A 403 40.92 4.89 -19.33
N LEU A 404 39.71 5.43 -19.48
CA LEU A 404 38.70 5.31 -18.42
C LEU A 404 38.09 3.89 -18.40
N PRO A 405 37.90 3.28 -17.21
CA PRO A 405 37.26 1.98 -17.12
C PRO A 405 35.80 2.07 -17.58
N LYS A 406 35.30 0.97 -18.14
CA LYS A 406 33.87 0.83 -18.44
C LYS A 406 33.06 0.82 -17.15
N LEU A 407 31.79 1.21 -17.25
CA LEU A 407 30.85 1.24 -16.11
C LEU A 407 30.74 -0.10 -15.38
N ASP A 408 30.78 -1.21 -16.12
CA ASP A 408 30.64 -2.57 -15.56
C ASP A 408 31.77 -2.96 -14.60
N ASN A 409 32.92 -2.30 -14.70
CA ASN A 409 34.09 -2.52 -13.83
C ASN A 409 34.65 -1.18 -13.34
N TRP A 410 33.77 -0.33 -12.83
CA TRP A 410 34.16 0.98 -12.35
C TRP A 410 35.01 0.92 -11.08
N ASN A 411 36.08 1.72 -11.05
CA ASN A 411 36.90 1.90 -9.86
C ASN A 411 36.48 3.18 -9.09
N PRO A 412 35.84 3.07 -7.91
CA PRO A 412 35.38 4.24 -7.16
C PRO A 412 36.52 5.13 -6.65
N GLN A 413 37.75 4.64 -6.60
CA GLN A 413 38.91 5.44 -6.20
C GLN A 413 39.17 6.61 -7.15
N LEU A 414 38.66 6.55 -8.38
CA LEU A 414 38.80 7.64 -9.36
C LEU A 414 38.11 8.94 -8.92
N TRP A 415 37.15 8.88 -8.01
CA TRP A 415 36.49 10.05 -7.44
C TRP A 415 37.25 10.66 -6.27
N VAL A 416 38.16 9.93 -5.61
CA VAL A 416 38.90 10.45 -4.46
C VAL A 416 39.74 11.66 -4.86
N GLY A 417 39.64 12.74 -4.09
CA GLY A 417 40.30 14.01 -4.36
C GLY A 417 39.61 14.90 -5.39
N ARG A 418 38.53 14.43 -6.05
CA ARG A 418 37.76 15.23 -7.01
C ARG A 418 36.62 15.99 -6.33
N ASP A 419 36.17 17.03 -7.00
CA ASP A 419 34.91 17.69 -6.70
C ASP A 419 33.77 16.99 -7.45
N LEU A 420 32.72 16.65 -6.71
CA LEU A 420 31.46 16.15 -7.24
C LEU A 420 30.34 17.07 -6.78
N HIS A 421 29.77 17.87 -7.69
CA HIS A 421 28.65 18.78 -7.39
C HIS A 421 28.92 19.74 -6.22
N GLY A 422 30.15 20.24 -6.08
CA GLY A 422 30.58 21.11 -4.96
C GLY A 422 30.96 20.37 -3.68
N TYR A 423 31.04 19.03 -3.74
CA TYR A 423 31.51 18.18 -2.65
C TYR A 423 32.89 17.62 -2.97
N LYS A 424 33.88 17.93 -2.15
CA LYS A 424 35.22 17.41 -2.28
C LYS A 424 35.32 16.03 -1.65
N VAL A 425 35.50 15.00 -2.48
CA VAL A 425 35.60 13.61 -2.03
C VAL A 425 36.93 13.38 -1.31
N LYS A 426 36.86 12.82 -0.10
CA LYS A 426 38.02 12.52 0.75
C LYS A 426 38.48 11.08 0.63
N GLU A 427 37.54 10.15 0.63
CA GLU A 427 37.82 8.71 0.62
C GLU A 427 36.61 7.90 0.15
N HIS A 428 36.89 6.68 -0.31
CA HIS A 428 35.87 5.67 -0.56
C HIS A 428 35.64 4.83 0.70
N LEU A 429 34.40 4.80 1.19
CA LEU A 429 34.04 4.12 2.43
C LEU A 429 33.67 2.66 2.19
N ALA A 430 32.81 2.39 1.20
CA ALA A 430 32.28 1.05 0.96
C ALA A 430 31.69 0.89 -0.45
N SER A 431 31.80 -0.33 -0.99
CA SER A 431 31.07 -0.77 -2.18
C SER A 431 29.97 -1.75 -1.76
N GLY A 432 28.71 -1.37 -1.95
CA GLY A 432 27.55 -2.22 -1.73
C GLY A 432 27.14 -3.00 -2.99
N LEU A 433 25.98 -3.65 -2.92
CA LEU A 433 25.38 -4.33 -4.09
C LEU A 433 24.86 -3.33 -5.12
N THR A 434 24.33 -2.19 -4.66
CA THR A 434 23.59 -1.22 -5.47
C THR A 434 24.33 0.11 -5.65
N GLY A 435 25.39 0.38 -4.87
CA GLY A 435 26.06 1.67 -4.89
C GLY A 435 27.42 1.70 -4.20
N TYR A 436 28.24 2.68 -4.59
CA TYR A 436 29.46 3.10 -3.90
C TYR A 436 29.12 4.18 -2.89
N VAL A 437 29.74 4.14 -1.72
CA VAL A 437 29.58 5.17 -0.67
C VAL A 437 30.92 5.87 -0.46
N LEU A 438 30.90 7.19 -0.59
CA LEU A 438 32.06 8.07 -0.48
C LEU A 438 31.90 9.01 0.70
N HIS A 439 32.99 9.35 1.37
CA HIS A 439 33.03 10.47 2.31
C HIS A 439 33.47 11.72 1.56
N ALA A 440 32.72 12.81 1.71
CA ALA A 440 33.03 14.09 1.09
C ALA A 440 32.76 15.26 2.04
N ILE A 441 33.33 16.41 1.70
CA ILE A 441 33.14 17.66 2.45
C ILE A 441 32.55 18.73 1.54
N PHE A 442 31.53 19.44 2.01
CA PHE A 442 30.99 20.62 1.34
C PHE A 442 31.85 21.85 1.68
N GLU A 443 32.57 22.38 0.68
CA GLU A 443 33.72 23.30 0.88
C GLU A 443 33.39 24.60 1.64
N HIS A 444 32.16 25.11 1.58
CA HIS A 444 31.83 26.42 2.16
C HIS A 444 31.71 26.41 3.70
N ASN A 445 31.34 25.28 4.30
CA ASN A 445 31.02 25.19 5.75
C ASN A 445 31.71 24.00 6.46
N ASN A 446 32.64 23.31 5.78
CA ASN A 446 33.31 22.10 6.27
C ASN A 446 32.34 21.01 6.78
N VAL A 447 31.19 20.88 6.12
CA VAL A 447 30.17 19.88 6.48
C VAL A 447 30.55 18.54 5.87
N GLU A 448 30.82 17.54 6.72
CA GLU A 448 31.08 16.16 6.31
C GLU A 448 29.78 15.46 5.89
N VAL A 449 29.80 14.79 4.74
CA VAL A 449 28.66 14.06 4.16
C VAL A 449 29.09 12.71 3.62
N ALA A 450 28.13 11.78 3.55
CA ALA A 450 28.27 10.54 2.81
C ALA A 450 27.55 10.67 1.47
N ILE A 451 28.22 10.35 0.36
CA ILE A 451 27.65 10.38 -0.99
C ILE A 451 27.51 8.94 -1.49
N LYS A 452 26.28 8.50 -1.75
CA LYS A 452 25.99 7.20 -2.36
C LYS A 452 25.76 7.37 -3.86
N ILE A 453 26.59 6.72 -4.68
CA ILE A 453 26.52 6.71 -6.14
C ILE A 453 26.07 5.31 -6.59
N PRO A 454 25.02 5.15 -7.41
CA PRO A 454 24.55 3.84 -7.84
C PRO A 454 25.59 3.13 -8.71
N ILE A 455 25.75 1.83 -8.55
CA ILE A 455 26.58 1.01 -9.45
C ILE A 455 25.81 0.84 -10.75
N LEU A 456 26.18 1.62 -11.77
CA LEU A 456 25.58 1.53 -13.10
C LEU A 456 26.34 0.51 -13.95
N LYS A 457 25.59 -0.38 -14.60
CA LYS A 457 26.10 -1.36 -15.56
C LYS A 457 25.39 -1.19 -16.91
N GLN A 458 26.06 -1.53 -18.00
CA GLN A 458 25.41 -1.52 -19.32
C GLN A 458 24.23 -2.51 -19.31
N GLY A 459 23.05 -2.04 -19.75
CA GLY A 459 21.81 -2.83 -19.83
C GLY A 459 21.05 -3.07 -18.50
N THR A 460 21.70 -2.96 -17.33
CA THR A 460 21.04 -3.14 -16.01
C THR A 460 21.10 -1.92 -15.09
N GLY A 461 21.79 -0.84 -15.50
CA GLY A 461 21.97 0.38 -14.71
C GLY A 461 20.68 1.13 -14.38
N THR A 462 19.60 0.96 -15.14
CA THR A 462 18.30 1.56 -14.83
C THR A 462 17.71 1.04 -13.53
N THR A 463 17.84 -0.27 -13.24
CA THR A 463 17.34 -0.86 -12.00
C THR A 463 18.10 -0.34 -10.78
N ALA A 464 19.43 -0.29 -10.83
CA ALA A 464 20.25 0.24 -9.74
C ALA A 464 19.97 1.72 -9.46
N LEU A 465 19.74 2.51 -10.53
CA LEU A 465 19.32 3.89 -10.42
C LEU A 465 17.93 4.01 -9.77
N ASP A 466 16.95 3.23 -10.23
CA ASP A 466 15.57 3.25 -9.71
C ASP A 466 15.51 2.84 -8.23
N GLU A 467 16.30 1.83 -7.83
CA GLU A 467 16.45 1.40 -6.43
C GLU A 467 17.04 2.53 -5.57
N THR A 468 18.10 3.18 -6.06
CA THR A 468 18.72 4.32 -5.41
C THR A 468 17.73 5.48 -5.27
N MET A 469 17.01 5.86 -6.34
CA MET A 469 16.00 6.93 -6.28
C MET A 469 14.83 6.59 -5.35
N SER A 470 14.45 5.32 -5.28
CA SER A 470 13.43 4.85 -4.35
C SER A 470 13.91 4.99 -2.90
N GLU A 471 15.17 4.66 -2.62
CA GLU A 471 15.78 4.88 -1.31
C GLU A 471 15.80 6.37 -0.94
N ALA A 472 16.23 7.25 -1.85
CA ALA A 472 16.20 8.70 -1.63
C ALA A 472 14.80 9.19 -1.25
N THR A 473 13.77 8.70 -1.93
CA THR A 473 12.38 9.09 -1.67
C THR A 473 11.93 8.65 -0.27
N ARG A 474 12.29 7.43 0.15
CA ARG A 474 11.98 6.91 1.49
C ARG A 474 12.71 7.71 2.57
N LEU A 475 13.99 7.97 2.34
CA LEU A 475 14.80 8.79 3.24
C LEU A 475 14.25 10.22 3.34
N LEU A 476 13.82 10.84 2.24
CA LEU A 476 13.21 12.17 2.27
C LEU A 476 11.97 12.21 3.17
N GLU A 477 11.12 11.19 3.10
CA GLU A 477 9.93 11.10 3.96
C GLU A 477 10.27 10.89 5.46
N LEU A 478 11.38 10.20 5.75
CA LEU A 478 11.74 9.78 7.10
C LEU A 478 12.75 10.70 7.81
N SER A 479 13.57 11.44 7.08
CA SER A 479 14.72 12.21 7.60
C SER A 479 14.31 13.26 8.63
N GLU A 480 13.11 13.84 8.48
CA GLU A 480 12.58 14.84 9.43
C GLU A 480 11.74 14.21 10.55
N ARG A 481 11.40 12.92 10.45
CA ARG A 481 10.48 12.24 11.37
C ARG A 481 11.18 11.43 12.46
N SER A 482 12.45 11.08 12.28
CA SER A 482 13.22 10.34 13.29
C SER A 482 14.67 10.80 13.38
N LYS A 483 15.13 11.01 14.61
CA LYS A 483 16.55 11.23 14.91
C LYS A 483 17.40 9.94 14.85
N TYR A 484 16.76 8.78 14.74
CA TYR A 484 17.41 7.46 14.72
C TYR A 484 17.42 6.82 13.32
N VAL A 485 17.03 7.56 12.29
CA VAL A 485 17.20 7.19 10.88
C VAL A 485 18.25 8.12 10.27
N VAL A 486 19.14 7.59 9.43
CA VAL A 486 20.12 8.41 8.71
C VAL A 486 19.40 9.46 7.86
N GLN A 487 19.87 10.70 7.93
CA GLN A 487 19.25 11.84 7.28
C GLN A 487 19.78 12.05 5.85
N LEU A 488 18.85 12.26 4.93
CA LEU A 488 19.09 12.78 3.59
C LEU A 488 19.46 14.26 3.67
N ARG A 489 20.51 14.65 2.94
CA ARG A 489 20.97 16.03 2.78
C ARG A 489 20.72 16.56 1.37
N GLY A 490 20.70 15.70 0.36
CA GLY A 490 20.46 16.11 -1.02
C GLY A 490 20.32 14.94 -1.99
N ILE A 491 19.73 15.22 -3.15
CA ILE A 491 19.61 14.30 -4.28
C ILE A 491 20.23 15.01 -5.48
N LEU A 492 21.24 14.39 -6.09
CA LEU A 492 22.03 14.95 -7.18
C LEU A 492 21.73 14.14 -8.43
N VAL A 493 20.80 14.60 -9.25
CA VAL A 493 20.39 13.87 -10.46
C VAL A 493 20.12 14.84 -11.60
N ASP A 494 20.88 14.68 -12.67
CA ASP A 494 20.59 15.30 -13.97
C ASP A 494 20.11 14.22 -14.94
N ARG A 495 18.89 14.39 -15.46
CA ARG A 495 18.28 13.42 -16.38
C ARG A 495 19.04 13.29 -17.70
N LEU A 496 19.62 14.38 -18.21
CA LEU A 496 20.37 14.36 -19.46
C LEU A 496 21.68 13.60 -19.24
N ASN A 497 22.39 13.88 -18.14
CA ASN A 497 23.63 13.19 -17.82
C ASN A 497 23.40 11.70 -17.59
N VAL A 498 22.34 11.32 -16.88
CA VAL A 498 21.99 9.92 -16.66
C VAL A 498 21.76 9.18 -17.98
N GLN A 499 21.12 9.78 -18.98
CA GLN A 499 20.87 9.12 -20.26
C GLN A 499 22.18 8.83 -21.01
N GLU A 500 23.10 9.79 -21.05
CA GLU A 500 24.39 9.60 -21.71
C GLU A 500 25.31 8.64 -20.93
N ILE A 501 25.28 8.69 -19.59
CA ILE A 501 25.97 7.72 -18.75
C ILE A 501 25.46 6.31 -19.04
N LEU A 502 24.13 6.09 -19.09
CA LEU A 502 23.57 4.76 -19.38
C LEU A 502 23.91 4.26 -20.81
N LYS A 503 24.22 5.16 -21.75
CA LYS A 503 24.76 4.81 -23.08
C LYS A 503 26.25 4.44 -23.04
N GLY A 504 26.93 4.64 -21.92
CA GLY A 504 28.32 4.26 -21.70
C GLY A 504 29.30 5.43 -21.55
N ASP A 505 28.81 6.67 -21.36
CA ASP A 505 29.69 7.82 -21.13
C ASP A 505 30.34 7.78 -19.73
N ALA A 506 31.50 7.10 -19.67
CA ALA A 506 32.34 6.99 -18.49
C ALA A 506 32.90 8.34 -18.02
N ALA A 507 33.16 9.28 -18.93
CA ALA A 507 33.68 10.59 -18.57
C ALA A 507 32.63 11.39 -17.81
N LEU A 508 31.37 11.32 -18.26
CA LEU A 508 30.26 11.97 -17.59
C LEU A 508 29.92 11.32 -16.25
N TYR A 509 30.05 10.00 -16.14
CA TYR A 509 29.91 9.28 -14.87
C TYR A 509 31.00 9.67 -13.86
N LEU A 510 32.23 9.94 -14.32
CA LEU A 510 33.29 10.45 -13.47
C LEU A 510 33.01 11.88 -12.97
N GLN A 511 32.46 12.74 -13.82
CA GLN A 511 32.30 14.17 -13.53
C GLN A 511 31.00 14.52 -12.80
N SER A 512 29.89 13.92 -13.21
CA SER A 512 28.54 14.24 -12.72
C SER A 512 27.69 12.97 -12.56
N PRO A 513 28.12 12.01 -11.72
CA PRO A 513 27.30 10.83 -11.45
C PRO A 513 25.98 11.21 -10.76
N PRO A 514 24.89 10.46 -10.99
CA PRO A 514 23.72 10.55 -10.12
C PRO A 514 24.12 10.11 -8.70
N ALA A 515 23.64 10.80 -7.68
CA ALA A 515 24.03 10.51 -6.31
C ALA A 515 22.97 10.92 -5.28
N ILE A 516 23.07 10.34 -4.10
CA ILE A 516 22.34 10.72 -2.89
C ILE A 516 23.35 11.21 -1.87
N VAL A 517 23.11 12.37 -1.28
CA VAL A 517 23.94 12.94 -0.22
C VAL A 517 23.21 12.73 1.11
N MET A 518 23.90 12.14 2.08
CA MET A 518 23.40 11.80 3.41
C MET A 518 24.32 12.39 4.48
N GLU A 519 23.85 12.47 5.73
CA GLU A 519 24.74 12.78 6.84
C GLU A 519 25.86 11.74 6.95
N PHE A 520 27.07 12.19 7.27
CA PHE A 520 28.20 11.30 7.48
C PHE A 520 28.17 10.69 8.90
N MET A 521 28.21 9.37 8.97
CA MET A 521 28.18 8.62 10.22
C MET A 521 29.60 8.23 10.62
N LYS A 522 30.32 9.17 11.24
CA LYS A 522 31.76 9.09 11.53
C LYS A 522 32.19 7.86 12.34
N GLY A 523 31.28 7.31 13.16
CA GLY A 523 31.56 6.13 13.97
C GLY A 523 31.53 4.80 13.24
N GLY A 524 31.08 4.78 11.97
CA GLY A 524 30.94 3.56 11.18
C GLY A 524 29.83 2.64 11.70
N ALA A 525 29.83 1.40 11.22
CA ALA A 525 28.78 0.42 11.49
C ALA A 525 29.00 -0.36 12.80
N ALA A 526 27.91 -0.77 13.44
CA ALA A 526 27.93 -1.60 14.65
C ALA A 526 28.61 -2.96 14.45
N LYS A 527 28.67 -3.45 13.20
CA LYS A 527 29.48 -4.62 12.85
C LYS A 527 30.94 -4.48 13.30
N LYS A 528 31.52 -3.27 13.23
CA LYS A 528 32.90 -3.00 13.66
C LYS A 528 33.13 -3.32 15.14
N LEU A 529 32.11 -3.13 15.99
CA LEU A 529 32.20 -3.46 17.43
C LEU A 529 32.40 -4.96 17.68
N LEU A 530 32.04 -5.81 16.72
CA LEU A 530 32.14 -7.27 16.84
C LEU A 530 33.46 -7.83 16.27
N GLU A 531 34.00 -7.17 15.26
CA GLU A 531 35.13 -7.68 14.46
C GLU A 531 36.46 -6.98 14.74
N ASP A 532 36.45 -5.70 15.12
CA ASP A 532 37.66 -4.93 15.34
C ASP A 532 38.24 -5.21 16.75
N PRO A 533 39.49 -5.69 16.86
CA PRO A 533 40.13 -6.00 18.14
C PRO A 533 40.16 -4.82 19.12
N SER A 534 40.14 -3.57 18.64
CA SER A 534 40.11 -2.39 19.50
C SER A 534 38.87 -2.26 20.38
N TYR A 535 37.78 -2.98 20.06
CA TYR A 535 36.54 -3.05 20.86
C TYR A 535 36.40 -4.36 21.64
N GLU A 536 37.44 -5.18 21.73
CA GLU A 536 37.37 -6.45 22.46
C GLU A 536 37.09 -6.23 23.96
N SER A 537 37.74 -5.23 24.57
CA SER A 537 37.48 -4.80 25.95
C SER A 537 36.06 -4.29 26.16
N LEU A 538 35.48 -3.59 25.17
CA LEU A 538 34.07 -3.17 25.19
C LEU A 538 33.13 -4.39 25.22
N TYR A 539 33.38 -5.38 24.36
CA TYR A 539 32.54 -6.56 24.21
C TYR A 539 32.51 -7.42 25.49
N TYR A 540 33.64 -7.57 26.17
CA TYR A 540 33.74 -8.31 27.43
C TYR A 540 33.38 -7.50 28.68
N SER A 541 33.03 -6.21 28.53
CA SER A 541 32.56 -5.40 29.64
C SER A 541 31.22 -5.89 30.19
N GLU A 542 31.04 -5.83 31.51
CA GLU A 542 29.76 -6.06 32.19
C GLU A 542 28.64 -5.14 31.64
N LYS A 543 28.99 -3.97 31.10
CA LYS A 543 28.04 -3.02 30.52
C LYS A 543 27.54 -3.41 29.12
N TRP A 544 28.19 -4.37 28.45
CA TRP A 544 27.90 -4.71 27.06
C TRP A 544 26.44 -5.07 26.82
N GLY A 545 25.84 -5.88 27.70
CA GLY A 545 24.42 -6.24 27.60
C GLY A 545 23.49 -5.02 27.59
N GLY A 546 23.73 -4.08 28.51
CA GLY A 546 22.97 -2.82 28.57
C GLY A 546 23.20 -1.93 27.35
N ILE A 547 24.42 -1.89 26.81
CA ILE A 547 24.76 -1.16 25.59
C ILE A 547 23.99 -1.73 24.39
N VAL A 548 23.98 -3.04 24.21
CA VAL A 548 23.21 -3.70 23.14
C VAL A 548 21.72 -3.41 23.28
N MET A 549 21.16 -3.41 24.49
CA MET A 549 19.75 -3.04 24.72
C MET A 549 19.47 -1.57 24.41
N LEU A 550 20.39 -0.66 24.70
CA LEU A 550 20.27 0.75 24.31
C LEU A 550 20.27 0.93 22.79
N ILE A 551 21.15 0.21 22.08
CA ILE A 551 21.15 0.19 20.61
C ILE A 551 19.80 -0.33 20.12
N GLY A 552 19.33 -1.46 20.66
CA GLY A 552 18.04 -2.04 20.32
C GLY A 552 16.86 -1.08 20.54
N HIS A 553 16.85 -0.34 21.65
CA HIS A 553 15.84 0.67 21.94
C HIS A 553 15.78 1.77 20.87
N MET A 554 16.94 2.34 20.51
CA MET A 554 17.02 3.42 19.53
C MET A 554 16.63 2.93 18.13
N ILE A 555 17.06 1.73 17.74
CA ILE A 555 16.73 1.14 16.44
C ILE A 555 15.27 0.70 16.38
N ALA A 556 14.69 0.18 17.46
CA ALA A 556 13.25 -0.07 17.53
C ALA A 556 12.44 1.23 17.36
N THR A 557 12.91 2.34 17.92
CA THR A 557 12.27 3.67 17.73
C THR A 557 12.39 4.15 16.27
N ALA A 558 13.52 3.85 15.60
CA ALA A 558 13.67 4.10 14.17
C ALA A 558 12.65 3.28 13.34
N LEU A 559 12.55 1.98 13.63
CA LEU A 559 11.60 1.07 12.98
C LEU A 559 10.15 1.49 13.19
N GLU A 560 9.79 1.95 14.39
CA GLU A 560 8.45 2.47 14.66
C GLU A 560 8.10 3.63 13.72
N THR A 561 9.06 4.54 13.48
CA THR A 561 8.86 5.66 12.54
C THR A 561 8.70 5.16 11.11
N ILE A 562 9.52 4.19 10.69
CA ILE A 562 9.47 3.59 9.35
C ILE A 562 8.11 2.89 9.14
N HIS A 563 7.66 2.10 10.12
CA HIS A 563 6.39 1.37 10.07
C HIS A 563 5.19 2.32 10.05
N LYS A 564 5.23 3.42 10.80
CA LYS A 564 4.19 4.47 10.77
C LYS A 564 4.13 5.20 9.43
N ALA A 565 5.25 5.32 8.72
CA ALA A 565 5.28 5.83 7.34
C ALA A 565 4.80 4.80 6.30
N GLY A 566 4.42 3.58 6.72
CA GLY A 566 3.90 2.54 5.84
C GLY A 566 4.97 1.72 5.13
N PHE A 567 6.23 1.82 5.55
CA PHE A 567 7.34 1.04 5.02
C PHE A 567 7.77 -0.09 5.97
N VAL A 568 8.46 -1.08 5.43
CA VAL A 568 9.13 -2.17 6.15
C VAL A 568 10.58 -2.18 5.66
N HIS A 569 11.56 -2.22 6.55
CA HIS A 569 12.97 -2.04 6.23
C HIS A 569 13.60 -3.28 5.56
N LEU A 570 13.28 -4.48 6.05
CA LEU A 570 13.65 -5.81 5.54
C LEU A 570 15.13 -6.17 5.57
N ASP A 571 15.99 -5.33 6.17
CA ASP A 571 17.44 -5.58 6.23
C ASP A 571 18.09 -4.97 7.48
N VAL A 572 17.46 -5.20 8.64
CA VAL A 572 18.02 -4.79 9.94
C VAL A 572 19.14 -5.75 10.32
N LYS A 573 20.37 -5.22 10.42
CA LYS A 573 21.59 -5.97 10.76
C LYS A 573 22.69 -5.02 11.28
N PRO A 574 23.75 -5.51 11.95
CA PRO A 574 24.82 -4.67 12.48
C PRO A 574 25.51 -3.76 11.45
N GLN A 575 25.54 -4.15 10.17
CA GLN A 575 26.08 -3.34 9.06
C GLN A 575 25.28 -2.07 8.80
N ASN A 576 23.97 -2.10 9.07
CA ASN A 576 23.04 -1.02 8.78
C ASN A 576 22.73 -0.16 10.02
N ILE A 577 23.38 -0.43 11.15
CA ILE A 577 23.32 0.40 12.35
C ILE A 577 24.61 1.21 12.39
N LEU A 578 24.51 2.52 12.11
CA LEU A 578 25.66 3.41 12.01
C LEU A 578 25.72 4.38 13.20
N PHE A 579 26.92 4.71 13.68
CA PHE A 579 27.11 5.66 14.77
C PHE A 579 27.51 7.04 14.26
N ASN A 580 26.86 8.08 14.79
CA ASN A 580 27.15 9.47 14.42
C ASN A 580 28.59 9.90 14.77
N THR A 581 29.18 9.29 15.81
CA THR A 581 30.55 9.54 16.28
C THR A 581 31.22 8.23 16.70
N ILE A 582 32.54 8.27 16.87
CA ILE A 582 33.37 7.09 17.14
C ILE A 582 32.94 6.41 18.46
N PRO A 583 32.55 5.12 18.44
CA PRO A 583 32.30 4.34 19.65
C PRO A 583 33.49 4.31 20.59
N GLN A 584 33.23 4.22 21.89
CA GLN A 584 34.29 4.20 22.89
C GLN A 584 34.73 2.75 23.15
N PRO A 585 36.02 2.49 23.33
CA PRO A 585 36.53 1.15 23.55
C PRO A 585 36.21 0.61 24.96
N THR A 586 35.74 1.46 25.88
CA THR A 586 35.38 1.05 27.24
C THR A 586 33.87 1.07 27.45
N GLY A 587 33.36 0.13 28.26
CA GLY A 587 31.93 0.00 28.51
C GLY A 587 31.30 1.20 29.21
N SER A 588 31.99 1.78 30.20
CA SER A 588 31.47 2.95 30.94
C SER A 588 31.35 4.18 30.05
N GLU A 589 32.41 4.53 29.31
CA GLU A 589 32.38 5.71 28.42
C GLU A 589 31.39 5.53 27.27
N MET A 590 31.28 4.31 26.71
CA MET A 590 30.30 4.00 25.68
C MET A 590 28.87 4.20 26.21
N MET A 591 28.59 3.66 27.40
CA MET A 591 27.30 3.82 28.07
C MET A 591 26.98 5.30 28.32
N ASP A 592 27.91 6.06 28.90
CA ASP A 592 27.71 7.48 29.26
C ASP A 592 27.48 8.35 28.01
N LYS A 593 28.24 8.13 26.94
CA LYS A 593 28.04 8.85 25.67
C LYS A 593 26.73 8.51 24.98
N MET A 594 26.27 7.26 25.07
CA MET A 594 24.95 6.88 24.56
C MET A 594 23.81 7.48 25.37
N GLN A 595 23.95 7.49 26.71
CA GLN A 595 22.91 7.98 27.61
C GLN A 595 22.77 9.50 27.56
N SER A 596 23.88 10.23 27.41
CA SER A 596 23.90 11.68 27.18
C SER A 596 23.41 12.08 25.79
N GLY A 597 23.26 11.12 24.87
CA GLY A 597 22.85 11.38 23.48
C GLY A 597 23.95 11.94 22.58
N VAL A 598 25.21 11.96 23.05
CA VAL A 598 26.38 12.34 22.25
C VAL A 598 26.65 11.28 21.18
N LEU A 599 26.56 10.01 21.55
CA LEU A 599 26.71 8.87 20.64
C LEU A 599 25.34 8.25 20.36
N VAL A 600 24.94 8.27 19.10
CA VAL A 600 23.61 7.85 18.65
C VAL A 600 23.75 6.85 17.50
N PRO A 601 23.37 5.57 17.69
CA PRO A 601 23.12 4.66 16.59
C PRO A 601 21.90 5.12 15.77
N LYS A 602 22.05 5.12 14.45
CA LYS A 602 20.97 5.34 13.50
C LYS A 602 20.87 4.18 12.52
N LEU A 603 19.65 3.87 12.11
CA LEU A 603 19.38 2.87 11.09
C LEU A 603 19.59 3.49 9.70
N ALA A 604 20.34 2.80 8.86
CA ALA A 604 20.75 3.19 7.52
C ALA A 604 20.33 2.14 6.48
N ASP A 605 20.56 2.43 5.20
CA ASP A 605 20.30 1.56 4.06
C ASP A 605 18.83 1.15 3.89
N LEU A 606 18.04 2.09 3.34
CA LEU A 606 16.64 1.84 3.00
C LEU A 606 16.47 1.34 1.56
N GLY A 607 17.52 0.82 0.93
CA GLY A 607 17.47 0.23 -0.40
C GLY A 607 16.47 -0.93 -0.48
N SER A 608 16.54 -1.84 0.49
CA SER A 608 15.67 -3.02 0.64
C SER A 608 14.24 -2.69 1.12
N ALA A 609 14.02 -1.47 1.63
CA ALA A 609 12.76 -1.11 2.25
C ALA A 609 11.63 -1.04 1.22
N VAL A 610 10.43 -1.52 1.55
CA VAL A 610 9.26 -1.49 0.65
C VAL A 610 8.00 -1.12 1.41
N LYS A 611 6.93 -0.76 0.69
CA LYS A 611 5.62 -0.53 1.31
C LYS A 611 5.10 -1.81 1.97
N ALA A 612 4.45 -1.69 3.12
CA ALA A 612 3.80 -2.82 3.77
C ALA A 612 2.81 -3.51 2.78
N GLY A 613 2.86 -4.84 2.73
CA GLY A 613 2.08 -5.65 1.80
C GLY A 613 2.69 -5.78 0.38
N ALA A 614 3.81 -5.12 0.09
CA ALA A 614 4.54 -5.32 -1.17
C ALA A 614 5.31 -6.65 -1.18
N LYS A 615 5.75 -7.07 -2.36
CA LYS A 615 6.59 -8.26 -2.52
C LYS A 615 7.99 -7.99 -1.98
N VAL A 616 8.54 -8.94 -1.22
CA VAL A 616 9.94 -8.93 -0.78
C VAL A 616 10.81 -9.58 -1.85
N ASN A 617 11.95 -8.95 -2.17
CA ASN A 617 12.87 -9.44 -3.19
C ASN A 617 14.31 -9.64 -2.67
N GLN A 618 14.62 -9.19 -1.46
CA GLN A 618 15.95 -9.21 -0.86
C GLN A 618 15.84 -9.61 0.61
N PHE A 619 16.88 -10.28 1.10
CA PHE A 619 16.98 -10.69 2.49
C PHE A 619 18.44 -11.05 2.82
N THR A 620 18.79 -10.97 4.10
CA THR A 620 20.08 -11.44 4.64
C THR A 620 19.81 -12.69 5.49
N PRO A 621 20.19 -13.90 5.07
CA PRO A 621 19.80 -15.18 5.70
C PRO A 621 20.08 -15.27 7.21
N GLU A 622 21.12 -14.59 7.70
CA GLU A 622 21.53 -14.61 9.10
C GLU A 622 20.57 -13.88 10.04
N TYR A 623 19.75 -12.97 9.50
CA TYR A 623 18.85 -12.09 10.26
C TYR A 623 17.39 -12.19 9.81
N ALA A 624 17.12 -12.56 8.56
CA ALA A 624 15.77 -12.61 8.01
C ALA A 624 14.96 -13.77 8.61
N PRO A 625 13.64 -13.59 8.81
CA PRO A 625 12.78 -14.70 9.20
C PRO A 625 12.39 -15.58 7.99
N GLY A 626 11.98 -16.82 8.25
CA GLY A 626 11.62 -17.78 7.21
C GLY A 626 10.52 -17.30 6.26
N GLU A 627 9.51 -16.62 6.77
CA GLU A 627 8.41 -16.08 5.94
C GLU A 627 8.87 -15.02 4.93
N GLN A 628 9.94 -14.27 5.22
CA GLN A 628 10.50 -13.29 4.29
C GLN A 628 11.08 -13.99 3.05
N VAL A 629 11.72 -15.15 3.26
CA VAL A 629 12.33 -15.95 2.18
C VAL A 629 11.28 -16.78 1.43
N LEU A 630 10.22 -17.21 2.11
CA LEU A 630 9.10 -17.93 1.50
C LEU A 630 8.23 -17.05 0.59
N GLY A 631 8.52 -15.76 0.48
CA GLY A 631 7.87 -14.82 -0.43
C GLY A 631 6.57 -14.24 0.11
N ASP A 632 6.38 -14.25 1.43
CA ASP A 632 5.27 -13.56 2.06
C ASP A 632 5.39 -12.05 1.82
N SER A 633 4.25 -11.36 1.91
CA SER A 633 4.24 -9.90 1.71
C SER A 633 4.93 -9.20 2.87
N ALA A 634 5.64 -8.11 2.57
CA ALA A 634 6.40 -7.34 3.55
C ALA A 634 5.52 -6.93 4.73
N ALA A 635 5.96 -7.25 5.94
CA ALA A 635 5.23 -6.95 7.17
C ALA A 635 6.20 -6.45 8.24
N SER A 636 5.75 -5.49 9.05
CA SER A 636 6.52 -4.91 10.16
C SER A 636 7.13 -5.95 11.11
N ALA A 637 6.41 -7.07 11.34
CA ALA A 637 6.89 -8.17 12.16
C ALA A 637 8.20 -8.83 11.65
N MET A 638 8.53 -8.68 10.35
CA MET A 638 9.80 -9.16 9.79
C MET A 638 10.98 -8.34 10.33
N ASP A 639 10.83 -7.01 10.43
CA ASP A 639 11.87 -6.15 11.00
C ASP A 639 12.09 -6.39 12.49
N ILE A 640 11.02 -6.74 13.22
CA ILE A 640 11.10 -7.07 14.64
C ILE A 640 11.94 -8.32 14.88
N TYR A 641 11.75 -9.33 14.03
CA TYR A 641 12.59 -10.53 14.04
C TYR A 641 14.04 -10.19 13.70
N ALA A 642 14.26 -9.43 12.62
CA ALA A 642 15.61 -9.04 12.19
C ALA A 642 16.35 -8.22 13.26
N LEU A 643 15.64 -7.33 13.98
CA LEU A 643 16.19 -6.63 15.13
C LEU A 643 16.55 -7.62 16.25
N GLY A 644 15.68 -8.58 16.58
CA GLY A 644 15.97 -9.60 17.58
C GLY A 644 17.22 -10.42 17.23
N ALA A 645 17.32 -10.86 15.98
CA ALA A 645 18.48 -11.61 15.48
C ALA A 645 19.76 -10.76 15.50
N THR A 646 19.63 -9.45 15.21
CA THR A 646 20.73 -8.48 15.29
C THR A 646 21.24 -8.34 16.71
N LEU A 647 20.35 -8.14 17.69
CA LEU A 647 20.72 -8.01 19.09
C LEU A 647 21.34 -9.30 19.64
N TYR A 648 20.80 -10.45 19.24
CA TYR A 648 21.37 -11.76 19.58
C TYR A 648 22.81 -11.88 19.07
N ASN A 649 23.04 -11.59 17.78
CA ASN A 649 24.38 -11.64 17.21
C ASN A 649 25.33 -10.66 17.92
N MET A 650 24.89 -9.45 18.24
CA MET A 650 25.72 -8.51 19.01
C MET A 650 26.07 -9.03 20.41
N MET A 651 25.22 -9.85 21.03
CA MET A 651 25.49 -10.47 22.34
C MET A 651 26.41 -11.68 22.30
N THR A 652 26.44 -12.41 21.17
CA THR A 652 27.09 -13.74 21.09
C THR A 652 28.18 -13.85 20.03
N LYS A 653 28.28 -12.89 19.10
CA LYS A 653 29.03 -12.97 17.83
C LYS A 653 28.65 -14.15 16.93
N THR A 654 27.47 -14.73 17.15
CA THR A 654 26.96 -15.84 16.33
C THR A 654 25.61 -15.48 15.72
N PRO A 655 25.35 -15.84 14.46
CA PRO A 655 24.02 -15.73 13.89
C PRO A 655 22.97 -16.43 14.76
N PHE A 656 21.79 -15.83 14.87
CA PHE A 656 20.67 -16.47 15.55
C PHE A 656 20.12 -17.64 14.73
N ASN A 657 19.97 -17.43 13.42
CA ASN A 657 19.56 -18.48 12.49
C ASN A 657 20.64 -19.58 12.44
N SER A 658 20.22 -20.83 12.63
CA SER A 658 21.12 -21.97 12.56
C SER A 658 21.74 -22.10 11.16
N LYS A 659 22.94 -22.69 11.07
CA LYS A 659 23.60 -22.96 9.78
C LYS A 659 22.68 -23.71 8.81
N ARG A 660 21.97 -24.74 9.29
CA ARG A 660 21.00 -25.51 8.50
C ARG A 660 19.89 -24.62 7.92
N LEU A 661 19.39 -23.67 8.71
CA LEU A 661 18.35 -22.74 8.25
C LEU A 661 18.89 -21.75 7.22
N ILE A 662 20.08 -21.19 7.47
CA ILE A 662 20.77 -20.28 6.53
C ILE A 662 21.00 -21.00 5.19
N ASP A 663 21.50 -22.24 5.22
CA ASP A 663 21.74 -23.04 4.02
C ASP A 663 20.43 -23.30 3.26
N ALA A 664 19.35 -23.65 3.96
CA ALA A 664 18.02 -23.84 3.36
C ALA A 664 17.46 -22.55 2.73
N MET A 665 17.65 -21.39 3.38
CA MET A 665 17.24 -20.08 2.84
C MET A 665 18.01 -19.74 1.56
N ASN A 666 19.32 -19.98 1.54
CA ASN A 666 20.18 -19.77 0.37
C ASN A 666 19.77 -20.68 -0.79
N ASN A 667 19.48 -21.96 -0.50
CA ASN A 667 19.04 -22.93 -1.50
C ASN A 667 17.68 -22.57 -2.10
N ALA A 668 16.74 -22.07 -1.27
CA ALA A 668 15.42 -21.64 -1.72
C ALA A 668 15.47 -20.53 -2.78
N THR A 669 16.52 -19.70 -2.78
CA THR A 669 16.67 -18.59 -3.75
C THR A 669 17.41 -18.99 -5.02
N ARG A 670 18.34 -19.93 -4.93
CA ARG A 670 19.07 -20.46 -6.08
C ARG A 670 18.20 -21.37 -6.96
N GLY A 671 17.23 -22.06 -6.36
CA GLY A 671 16.31 -22.93 -7.08
C GLY A 671 15.03 -22.22 -7.52
N GLN A 672 15.08 -21.31 -8.50
CA GLN A 672 13.86 -20.82 -9.14
C GLN A 672 13.11 -21.99 -9.80
N GLY A 673 12.06 -22.50 -9.15
CA GLY A 673 11.08 -23.39 -9.77
C GLY A 673 10.95 -24.81 -9.21
N SER A 674 11.71 -25.22 -8.19
CA SER A 674 11.47 -26.54 -7.56
C SER A 674 10.66 -26.40 -6.27
N ASN A 675 9.55 -27.15 -6.16
CA ASN A 675 8.79 -27.33 -4.91
C ASN A 675 9.68 -27.83 -3.74
N LYS A 676 10.88 -28.34 -4.05
CA LYS A 676 11.83 -28.97 -3.13
C LYS A 676 12.50 -27.95 -2.20
N GLY A 677 12.97 -26.81 -2.73
CA GLY A 677 13.67 -25.77 -1.93
C GLY A 677 12.76 -25.07 -0.91
N GLY A 678 11.50 -24.83 -1.26
CA GLY A 678 10.50 -24.31 -0.32
C GLY A 678 10.11 -25.30 0.77
N GLY A 679 10.11 -26.61 0.47
CA GLY A 679 9.84 -27.67 1.44
C GLY A 679 10.97 -27.84 2.45
N GLU A 680 12.22 -27.81 2.00
CA GLU A 680 13.40 -27.87 2.87
C GLU A 680 13.46 -26.68 3.83
N LEU A 681 13.22 -25.46 3.32
CA LEU A 681 13.15 -24.25 4.14
C LEU A 681 12.05 -24.33 5.20
N ARG A 682 10.84 -24.79 4.83
CA ARG A 682 9.75 -24.99 5.80
C ARG A 682 10.15 -25.98 6.88
N SER A 683 10.71 -27.13 6.49
CA SER A 683 11.18 -28.13 7.45
C SER A 683 12.28 -27.59 8.38
N ALA A 684 13.26 -26.86 7.84
CA ALA A 684 14.32 -26.24 8.62
C ALA A 684 13.76 -25.18 9.58
N TRP A 685 12.82 -24.34 9.14
CA TRP A 685 12.18 -23.32 9.96
C TRP A 685 11.30 -23.91 11.06
N ASP A 686 10.50 -24.93 10.73
CA ASP A 686 9.58 -25.59 11.68
C ASP A 686 10.37 -26.36 12.76
N SER A 687 11.50 -26.97 12.40
CA SER A 687 12.39 -27.69 13.34
C SER A 687 13.44 -26.82 14.03
N PHE A 688 13.62 -25.56 13.61
CA PHE A 688 14.61 -24.66 14.20
C PHE A 688 14.33 -24.39 15.68
N ASP A 689 15.25 -24.74 16.58
CA ASP A 689 15.12 -24.42 18.00
C ASP A 689 16.13 -23.33 18.40
N PRO A 690 15.66 -22.15 18.83
CA PRO A 690 16.52 -21.06 19.31
C PRO A 690 17.34 -21.39 20.56
N ASP A 691 18.66 -21.29 20.46
CA ASP A 691 19.56 -21.42 21.62
C ASP A 691 19.64 -20.11 22.42
N PHE A 692 18.74 -19.94 23.38
CA PHE A 692 18.79 -18.81 24.32
C PHE A 692 19.77 -19.01 25.49
N ALA A 693 20.37 -20.20 25.66
CA ALA A 693 21.32 -20.45 26.73
C ALA A 693 22.61 -19.63 26.55
N ARG A 694 22.98 -19.32 25.30
CA ARG A 694 24.11 -18.44 24.96
C ARG A 694 23.99 -17.02 25.50
N ILE A 695 22.76 -16.56 25.75
CA ILE A 695 22.50 -15.24 26.34
C ILE A 695 22.01 -15.35 27.79
N ALA A 696 22.25 -16.49 28.48
CA ALA A 696 21.85 -16.70 29.86
C ALA A 696 22.41 -15.65 30.83
N LYS A 697 23.58 -15.05 30.52
CA LYS A 697 24.14 -13.91 31.28
C LYS A 697 23.32 -12.63 31.18
N PHE A 698 22.37 -12.55 30.25
CA PHE A 698 21.49 -11.41 30.01
C PHE A 698 20.03 -11.76 30.32
N GLN A 699 19.78 -12.36 31.50
CA GLN A 699 18.46 -12.93 31.86
C GLN A 699 17.30 -11.95 31.68
N SER A 700 17.50 -10.67 32.00
CA SER A 700 16.49 -9.62 31.88
C SER A 700 16.06 -9.36 30.42
N ALA A 701 16.92 -9.62 29.44
CA ALA A 701 16.62 -9.47 28.02
C ALA A 701 15.90 -10.69 27.42
N ILE A 702 16.00 -11.87 28.03
CA ILE A 702 15.47 -13.12 27.45
C ILE A 702 13.97 -13.04 27.11
N PRO A 703 13.07 -12.50 27.97
CA PRO A 703 11.64 -12.46 27.67
C PRO A 703 11.30 -11.65 26.41
N ILE A 704 11.86 -10.45 26.28
CA ILE A 704 11.65 -9.59 25.11
C ILE A 704 12.28 -10.22 23.86
N MET A 705 13.49 -10.77 23.98
CA MET A 705 14.18 -11.46 22.88
C MET A 705 13.36 -12.65 22.36
N LYS A 706 12.77 -13.47 23.24
CA LYS A 706 11.86 -14.57 22.85
C LYS A 706 10.65 -14.08 22.07
N SER A 707 10.05 -12.96 22.49
CA SER A 707 8.88 -12.40 21.79
C SER A 707 9.24 -11.85 20.41
N MET A 708 10.38 -11.15 20.28
CA MET A 708 10.86 -10.61 19.00
C MET A 708 11.21 -11.71 18.01
N LEU A 709 11.81 -12.80 18.50
CA LEU A 709 12.29 -13.93 17.72
C LEU A 709 11.26 -15.07 17.59
N ALA A 710 10.00 -14.81 17.94
CA ALA A 710 8.94 -15.80 17.82
C ALA A 710 8.77 -16.27 16.35
N LYS A 711 8.61 -17.58 16.15
CA LYS A 711 8.40 -18.15 14.81
C LYS A 711 7.13 -17.64 14.16
N ASP A 712 6.04 -17.55 14.93
CA ASP A 712 4.78 -16.97 14.46
C ASP A 712 4.89 -15.44 14.47
N PRO A 713 4.79 -14.77 13.31
CA PRO A 713 4.90 -13.31 13.22
C PRO A 713 3.86 -12.57 14.07
N ARG A 714 2.71 -13.20 14.37
CA ARG A 714 1.63 -12.61 15.17
C ARG A 714 1.93 -12.53 16.65
N GLN A 715 2.92 -13.29 17.12
CA GLN A 715 3.38 -13.26 18.51
C GLN A 715 4.46 -12.19 18.73
N ARG A 716 4.97 -11.60 17.64
CA ARG A 716 6.00 -10.56 17.74
C ARG A 716 5.34 -9.22 18.12
N PRO A 717 5.91 -8.49 19.09
CA PRO A 717 5.44 -7.15 19.44
C PRO A 717 5.66 -6.17 18.29
N ASP A 718 4.93 -5.06 18.28
CA ASP A 718 5.23 -3.94 17.39
C ASP A 718 6.50 -3.19 17.85
N ALA A 719 7.05 -2.36 16.95
CA ALA A 719 8.31 -1.66 17.20
C ALA A 719 8.26 -0.68 18.38
N GLY A 720 7.12 -0.03 18.64
CA GLY A 720 6.95 0.87 19.78
C GLY A 720 6.93 0.13 21.11
N THR A 721 6.28 -1.03 21.14
CA THR A 721 6.29 -1.96 22.28
C THR A 721 7.70 -2.48 22.57
N VAL A 722 8.47 -2.84 21.53
CA VAL A 722 9.88 -3.23 21.69
C VAL A 722 10.71 -2.08 22.23
N ALA A 723 10.59 -0.89 21.64
CA ALA A 723 11.33 0.30 22.09
C ALA A 723 11.08 0.60 23.56
N SER A 724 9.83 0.55 24.01
CA SER A 724 9.45 0.78 25.41
C SER A 724 9.99 -0.31 26.34
N SER A 725 9.90 -1.58 25.93
CA SER A 725 10.40 -2.71 26.73
C SER A 725 11.91 -2.66 26.93
N LEU A 726 12.67 -2.40 25.86
CA LEU A 726 14.13 -2.29 25.91
C LEU A 726 14.59 -1.06 26.71
N ARG A 727 13.81 0.02 26.70
CA ARG A 727 14.05 1.19 27.54
C ARG A 727 13.90 0.85 29.03
N ASN A 728 12.85 0.14 29.41
CA ASN A 728 12.61 -0.19 30.83
C ASN A 728 13.68 -1.13 31.40
N LEU A 729 14.24 -2.02 30.57
CA LEU A 729 15.36 -2.90 30.97
C LEU A 729 16.65 -2.13 31.27
N LYS A 730 16.79 -0.89 30.78
CA LYS A 730 17.87 0.03 31.12
C LYS A 730 17.73 0.55 32.56
N ASP A 731 16.50 0.81 32.99
CA ASP A 731 16.18 1.46 34.27
C ASP A 731 16.22 0.47 35.45
N MET A 732 16.07 -0.83 35.16
CA MET A 732 16.49 -1.88 36.07
C MET A 732 18.02 -1.90 36.10
N LYS A 733 18.62 -1.49 37.21
CA LYS A 733 20.03 -1.78 37.52
C LYS A 733 20.27 -3.23 37.14
N ILE A 734 21.09 -3.46 36.12
CA ILE A 734 21.71 -4.76 35.87
C ILE A 734 22.50 -5.02 37.15
N SER A 735 21.87 -5.74 38.08
CA SER A 735 22.46 -6.12 39.34
C SER A 735 23.66 -6.98 38.98
N SER A 736 24.84 -6.39 39.23
CA SER A 736 26.16 -7.01 39.41
C SER A 736 26.23 -8.50 39.10
#